data_AF-A0A943FPV9-F1
#
_entry.id   AF-A0A943FPV9-F1
#
_cell.length_a   1.000
_cell.length_b   1.000
_cell.length_c   1.000
_cell.angle_alpha   90.00
_cell.angle_beta   90.00
_cell.angle_gamma   90.00
#
_symmetry.space_group_name_H-M   'P 1'
#
loop_
_entity.id
_entity.type
_entity.pdbx_description
1 polymer ?
#
loop_
_entity_poly.entity_id
_entity_poly.type
_entity_poly.pdbx_seq_one_letter_code
_entity_poly.pdbx_strand_id
1 'polypeptide(L)'
;MKVRWKAKIAYLLTAGLCLAGAADIMIPVVHAQTEHVQESNAVDNRCFQTLSDVSTLTAADCIYSVDDKDEVTILKYTGNAKKLIMTEIDGKKITAIGDGAFEEQGQLEVVQFPDTLRSIGCKAFYHCGFQSIILPDSLETVGDEAFNVCIGLTQIKAGPNIRKWGYHVIDQTMYTDNEANWKNDILMVGEQYAIEHRWEQEIINIPEGVTTIADNFIIFSSELHYVYMPESVKYIGEGAFACCPYLKSVEFAGNDLRLIGEEAFQSTQLEKVYLCGESLEIGARAFQNCTGLKYMQIDAGHVTLGQDFISDIPEGRMELLVLPELTQSVCDIMMDKAMSKKLALTDTSAEAFETVCREAGTGFLNNLEEIDLPFAKQALADSSLLEGNKALYQGEWHLVRYLIRHYMEAEYIVKEGENCPYPLIGDSYCYPPVGTSLINLRWDLDGDGVADRLPGVVTEDITAKALYEIEEAAHDWQLIETIWITDDCDSYGTAKYVCLNCGEQKEELATPRWHDISEEWTIDQEATCTKSGSKSHHCKRSGCNEKENVTVIPATGHKWDNGVVTTEPTGETDGVRTYTCSRCGGTRTEAIARLATPQPVITSTPQPTDSSGTSHPAEPSGVPQPTVSSDVPQPGDGVKASVTPETGDQTAQPLSPSGDPSDPAATPEGGEKLTGGNITNVDNTGTKKFPAPIVQMQKKKEGSIRYLVLRVERYQGNRVEICYKKKSKASWTRLSLKYNRLKKKKETFKIRYLSTKGSLYVRVRTWKKSGGKKMYSAYTKQKRISLKE
;
A
#
# COMPACT_ATOMS: atom_id res chain seq x y z
N MET A 1 18.23 4.67 -38.44
CA MET A 1 18.67 5.29 -39.73
C MET A 1 18.05 6.69 -39.87
N LYS A 2 18.39 7.51 -40.90
CA LYS A 2 17.85 8.89 -41.08
C LYS A 2 16.91 9.04 -42.29
N VAL A 3 15.63 8.68 -42.16
CA VAL A 3 14.55 9.08 -43.08
C VAL A 3 13.24 9.28 -42.27
N ARG A 4 12.26 9.99 -42.84
CA ARG A 4 10.85 10.13 -42.36
C ARG A 4 10.57 10.97 -41.09
N TRP A 5 11.02 12.23 -41.07
CA TRP A 5 10.30 13.31 -40.34
C TRP A 5 10.22 14.60 -41.17
N LYS A 6 9.35 14.58 -42.19
CA LYS A 6 8.98 15.76 -43.02
C LYS A 6 7.53 15.65 -43.53
N ALA A 7 6.56 15.59 -42.63
CA ALA A 7 5.12 15.54 -42.95
C ALA A 7 4.21 16.37 -42.01
N LYS A 8 4.75 17.37 -41.29
CA LYS A 8 3.96 18.35 -40.53
C LYS A 8 4.39 19.78 -40.90
N ILE A 9 3.73 20.35 -41.93
CA ILE A 9 3.49 21.78 -42.28
C ILE A 9 2.83 21.76 -43.68
N ALA A 10 1.49 21.61 -43.74
CA ALA A 10 0.74 21.63 -45.00
C ALA A 10 -0.79 21.91 -44.87
N TYR A 11 -1.33 22.26 -43.69
CA TYR A 11 -2.79 22.35 -43.52
C TYR A 11 -3.30 23.45 -42.55
N LEU A 12 -2.70 24.66 -42.58
CA LEU A 12 -3.17 25.82 -41.81
C LEU A 12 -3.09 27.14 -42.61
N LEU A 13 -3.65 27.16 -43.82
CA LEU A 13 -3.72 28.37 -44.67
C LEU A 13 -5.00 28.54 -45.53
N THR A 14 -6.18 28.19 -44.99
CA THR A 14 -7.48 28.65 -45.54
C THR A 14 -8.58 28.59 -44.47
N ALA A 15 -8.82 29.71 -43.77
CA ALA A 15 -10.08 30.08 -43.09
C ALA A 15 -9.79 31.27 -42.15
N GLY A 16 -9.92 32.49 -42.63
CA GLY A 16 -9.81 33.68 -41.80
C GLY A 16 -10.88 34.69 -42.19
N LEU A 17 -11.85 34.92 -41.31
CA LEU A 17 -12.66 36.13 -41.30
C LEU A 17 -13.21 36.36 -39.88
N CYS A 18 -13.28 37.64 -39.50
CA CYS A 18 -13.56 38.06 -38.13
C CYS A 18 -15.06 38.20 -37.87
N LEU A 19 -15.45 38.07 -36.61
CA LEU A 19 -16.27 39.09 -35.97
C LEU A 19 -15.76 39.31 -34.54
N ALA A 20 -15.94 40.53 -34.02
CA ALA A 20 -15.47 40.92 -32.70
C ALA A 20 -16.67 41.27 -31.81
N GLY A 21 -16.65 40.75 -30.58
CA GLY A 21 -17.63 41.06 -29.54
C GLY A 21 -17.00 40.79 -28.18
N ALA A 22 -16.80 41.84 -27.39
CA ALA A 22 -16.32 41.71 -26.01
C ALA A 22 -17.52 41.82 -25.06
N ALA A 23 -17.61 40.90 -24.11
CA ALA A 23 -18.50 40.98 -22.97
C ALA A 23 -17.81 40.32 -21.77
N ASP A 24 -17.67 41.06 -20.67
CA ASP A 24 -17.15 40.52 -19.42
C ASP A 24 -18.18 39.59 -18.78
N ILE A 25 -17.75 38.39 -18.38
CA ILE A 25 -18.48 37.55 -17.42
C ILE A 25 -17.54 37.30 -16.25
N MET A 26 -17.82 37.96 -15.12
CA MET A 26 -17.14 37.67 -13.86
C MET A 26 -17.66 36.36 -13.28
N ILE A 27 -16.80 35.35 -13.19
CA ILE A 27 -17.06 34.17 -12.35
C ILE A 27 -16.64 34.55 -10.91
N PRO A 28 -17.55 34.51 -9.92
CA PRO A 28 -17.24 34.94 -8.56
C PRO A 28 -16.32 33.95 -7.84
N VAL A 29 -15.28 34.47 -7.17
CA VAL A 29 -14.39 33.67 -6.31
C VAL A 29 -15.09 33.41 -4.98
N VAL A 30 -15.83 32.32 -4.90
CA VAL A 30 -16.37 31.81 -3.62
C VAL A 30 -15.21 31.23 -2.80
N HIS A 31 -14.93 31.83 -1.64
CA HIS A 31 -14.08 31.20 -0.63
C HIS A 31 -14.94 30.18 0.14
N ALA A 32 -14.75 28.89 -0.11
CA ALA A 32 -15.21 27.85 0.80
C ALA A 32 -14.12 27.58 1.85
N GLN A 33 -14.52 27.46 3.12
CA GLN A 33 -13.59 27.15 4.22
C GLN A 33 -13.41 25.63 4.37
N THR A 34 -12.32 25.24 5.03
CA THR A 34 -12.00 23.84 5.33
C THR A 34 -12.87 23.29 6.45
N GLU A 35 -13.76 22.35 6.15
CA GLU A 35 -14.35 21.44 7.13
C GLU A 35 -14.31 20.00 6.57
N HIS A 36 -14.20 19.01 7.46
CA HIS A 36 -14.17 17.60 7.08
C HIS A 36 -15.56 17.15 6.58
N VAL A 37 -15.58 16.50 5.42
CA VAL A 37 -16.73 15.71 4.94
C VAL A 37 -16.23 14.30 4.69
N GLN A 38 -16.95 13.30 5.21
CA GLN A 38 -16.62 11.89 4.96
C GLN A 38 -16.96 11.55 3.51
N GLU A 39 -16.09 10.77 2.86
CA GLU A 39 -16.34 10.27 1.51
C GLU A 39 -17.57 9.36 1.50
N SER A 40 -18.47 9.61 0.56
CA SER A 40 -19.65 8.77 0.31
C SER A 40 -19.64 8.34 -1.15
N ASN A 41 -19.51 7.04 -1.38
CA ASN A 41 -19.41 6.44 -2.72
C ASN A 41 -20.78 6.41 -3.42
N ALA A 42 -21.32 7.59 -3.70
CA ALA A 42 -22.53 7.80 -4.49
C ALA A 42 -22.19 8.58 -5.77
N VAL A 43 -22.08 7.86 -6.89
CA VAL A 43 -21.88 8.47 -8.21
C VAL A 43 -23.10 9.36 -8.53
N ASP A 44 -22.86 10.65 -8.81
CA ASP A 44 -23.94 11.64 -8.93
C ASP A 44 -24.67 11.60 -10.29
N ASN A 45 -25.36 10.48 -10.55
CA ASN A 45 -26.17 10.23 -11.75
C ASN A 45 -27.29 11.27 -11.99
N ARG A 46 -27.54 12.18 -11.04
CA ARG A 46 -28.50 13.29 -11.17
C ARG A 46 -28.14 14.30 -12.27
N CYS A 47 -26.89 14.30 -12.76
CA CYS A 47 -26.46 15.21 -13.83
C CYS A 47 -26.99 14.83 -15.23
N PHE A 48 -27.39 13.57 -15.47
CA PHE A 48 -27.87 13.12 -16.79
C PHE A 48 -29.33 13.51 -17.09
N GLN A 49 -30.20 13.55 -16.09
CA GLN A 49 -31.66 13.69 -16.29
C GLN A 49 -32.13 15.10 -16.71
N THR A 50 -31.22 16.08 -16.83
CA THR A 50 -31.51 17.46 -17.25
C THR A 50 -30.99 17.79 -18.66
N LEU A 51 -30.43 16.81 -19.37
CA LEU A 51 -29.83 16.98 -20.70
C LEU A 51 -30.85 16.80 -21.82
N SER A 52 -30.92 17.75 -22.76
CA SER A 52 -31.55 17.52 -24.06
C SER A 52 -30.75 16.53 -24.90
N ASP A 53 -31.39 15.94 -25.91
CA ASP A 53 -30.74 15.16 -26.98
C ASP A 53 -30.00 13.90 -26.51
N VAL A 54 -30.57 13.23 -25.48
CA VAL A 54 -30.15 11.92 -24.99
C VAL A 54 -30.98 10.82 -25.67
N SER A 55 -30.32 9.75 -26.12
CA SER A 55 -30.94 8.54 -26.69
C SER A 55 -30.51 7.31 -25.89
N THR A 56 -31.40 6.32 -25.74
CA THR A 56 -31.03 4.99 -25.24
C THR A 56 -30.72 4.10 -26.44
N LEU A 57 -29.66 3.30 -26.37
CA LEU A 57 -29.27 2.37 -27.43
C LEU A 57 -30.33 1.26 -27.58
N THR A 58 -30.74 0.95 -28.81
CA THR A 58 -31.64 -0.17 -29.12
C THR A 58 -31.07 -1.10 -30.19
N ALA A 59 -31.71 -2.25 -30.40
CA ALA A 59 -31.42 -3.18 -31.51
C ALA A 59 -31.56 -2.55 -32.92
N ALA A 60 -32.24 -1.40 -33.05
CA ALA A 60 -32.34 -0.67 -34.33
C ALA A 60 -31.13 0.27 -34.58
N ASP A 61 -30.39 0.60 -33.53
CA ASP A 61 -29.27 1.56 -33.56
C ASP A 61 -27.91 0.88 -33.74
N CYS A 62 -27.85 -0.46 -33.79
CA CYS A 62 -26.61 -1.21 -33.89
C CYS A 62 -26.75 -2.60 -34.55
N ILE A 63 -25.63 -3.09 -35.08
CA ILE A 63 -25.38 -4.51 -35.34
C ILE A 63 -24.70 -5.06 -34.08
N TYR A 64 -25.20 -6.17 -33.56
CA TYR A 64 -24.68 -6.84 -32.37
C TYR A 64 -24.68 -8.36 -32.57
N SER A 65 -23.98 -9.06 -31.68
CA SER A 65 -24.02 -10.52 -31.56
C SER A 65 -24.35 -10.91 -30.12
N VAL A 66 -24.83 -12.15 -29.94
CA VAL A 66 -25.17 -12.74 -28.65
C VAL A 66 -24.39 -14.05 -28.50
N ASP A 67 -23.81 -14.31 -27.34
CA ASP A 67 -23.10 -15.56 -27.03
C ASP A 67 -24.01 -16.62 -26.38
N ASP A 68 -23.44 -17.79 -26.05
CA ASP A 68 -24.15 -18.90 -25.41
C ASP A 68 -24.61 -18.60 -23.94
N LYS A 69 -24.35 -17.40 -23.41
CA LYS A 69 -24.75 -16.93 -22.07
C LYS A 69 -25.83 -15.85 -22.10
N ASP A 70 -26.39 -15.55 -23.27
CA ASP A 70 -27.25 -14.38 -23.51
C ASP A 70 -26.53 -13.03 -23.23
N GLU A 71 -25.21 -12.94 -23.45
CA GLU A 71 -24.45 -11.69 -23.36
C GLU A 71 -24.24 -11.04 -24.74
N VAL A 72 -24.33 -9.71 -24.80
CA VAL A 72 -24.29 -8.92 -26.04
C VAL A 72 -22.92 -8.29 -26.27
N THR A 73 -22.37 -8.53 -27.47
CA THR A 73 -21.26 -7.77 -28.04
C THR A 73 -21.78 -6.83 -29.12
N ILE A 74 -21.61 -5.51 -28.94
CA ILE A 74 -21.94 -4.51 -29.98
C ILE A 74 -20.84 -4.56 -31.04
N LEU A 75 -21.20 -4.86 -32.30
CA LEU A 75 -20.25 -4.99 -33.41
C LEU A 75 -20.17 -3.74 -34.29
N LYS A 76 -21.26 -2.97 -34.39
CA LYS A 76 -21.29 -1.68 -35.09
C LYS A 76 -22.47 -0.82 -34.67
N TYR A 77 -22.24 0.46 -34.44
CA TYR A 77 -23.27 1.46 -34.26
C TYR A 77 -23.72 2.06 -35.60
N THR A 78 -25.02 2.29 -35.73
CA THR A 78 -25.68 2.86 -36.92
C THR A 78 -26.67 3.98 -36.58
N GLY A 79 -26.86 4.28 -35.29
CA GLY A 79 -27.60 5.45 -34.82
C GLY A 79 -26.84 6.77 -35.05
N ASN A 80 -27.43 7.89 -34.62
CA ASN A 80 -26.88 9.25 -34.81
C ASN A 80 -26.86 10.11 -33.54
N ALA A 81 -27.10 9.51 -32.37
CA ALA A 81 -27.17 10.23 -31.10
C ALA A 81 -25.87 10.98 -30.74
N LYS A 82 -26.03 12.14 -30.08
CA LYS A 82 -24.93 12.91 -29.46
C LYS A 82 -24.60 12.41 -28.06
N LYS A 83 -25.61 11.95 -27.32
CA LYS A 83 -25.50 11.45 -25.95
C LYS A 83 -26.23 10.11 -25.91
N LEU A 84 -25.52 9.04 -25.59
CA LEU A 84 -26.01 7.67 -25.68
C LEU A 84 -25.99 7.00 -24.31
N ILE A 85 -27.11 6.42 -23.90
CA ILE A 85 -27.20 5.56 -22.73
C ILE A 85 -27.25 4.10 -23.20
N MET A 86 -26.37 3.28 -22.66
CA MET A 86 -26.33 1.83 -22.87
C MET A 86 -26.82 1.13 -21.60
N THR A 87 -27.75 0.17 -21.74
CA THR A 87 -28.24 -0.64 -20.62
C THR A 87 -28.27 -2.12 -20.99
N GLU A 88 -29.14 -2.47 -21.93
CA GLU A 88 -29.39 -3.81 -22.45
C GLU A 88 -29.96 -3.73 -23.87
N ILE A 89 -29.81 -4.78 -24.66
CA ILE A 89 -30.42 -4.92 -25.99
C ILE A 89 -31.28 -6.18 -25.98
N ASP A 90 -32.57 -6.04 -26.31
CA ASP A 90 -33.56 -7.13 -26.31
C ASP A 90 -33.54 -8.00 -25.04
N GLY A 91 -33.46 -7.35 -23.88
CA GLY A 91 -33.41 -7.96 -22.54
C GLY A 91 -32.06 -8.59 -22.16
N LYS A 92 -30.99 -8.33 -22.92
CA LYS A 92 -29.66 -8.94 -22.73
C LYS A 92 -28.59 -7.92 -22.38
N LYS A 93 -27.68 -8.33 -21.49
CA LYS A 93 -26.61 -7.48 -20.93
C LYS A 93 -25.56 -7.18 -21.99
N ILE A 94 -25.13 -5.93 -22.09
CA ILE A 94 -24.01 -5.53 -22.96
C ILE A 94 -22.70 -5.71 -22.19
N THR A 95 -21.98 -6.80 -22.46
CA THR A 95 -20.71 -7.09 -21.78
C THR A 95 -19.48 -6.78 -22.64
N ALA A 96 -19.65 -6.55 -23.94
CA ALA A 96 -18.55 -6.16 -24.83
C ALA A 96 -18.95 -5.11 -25.87
N ILE A 97 -17.98 -4.28 -26.25
CA ILE A 97 -18.02 -3.42 -27.43
C ILE A 97 -16.86 -3.86 -28.32
N GLY A 98 -17.18 -4.38 -29.50
CA GLY A 98 -16.20 -4.94 -30.43
C GLY A 98 -15.38 -3.88 -31.18
N ASP A 99 -14.42 -4.38 -31.96
CA ASP A 99 -13.46 -3.56 -32.68
C ASP A 99 -14.16 -2.61 -33.68
N GLY A 100 -13.75 -1.33 -33.68
CA GLY A 100 -14.31 -0.29 -34.56
C GLY A 100 -15.80 0.02 -34.38
N ALA A 101 -16.48 -0.51 -33.34
CA ALA A 101 -17.94 -0.47 -33.25
C ALA A 101 -18.56 0.94 -33.32
N PHE A 102 -17.91 1.94 -32.74
CA PHE A 102 -18.26 3.37 -32.80
C PHE A 102 -17.14 4.20 -33.45
N GLU A 103 -16.41 3.62 -34.42
CA GLU A 103 -15.42 4.35 -35.21
C GLU A 103 -16.04 5.55 -35.98
N GLU A 104 -15.29 6.65 -36.05
CA GLU A 104 -15.63 7.92 -36.70
C GLU A 104 -16.95 8.60 -36.24
N GLN A 105 -17.48 8.24 -35.06
CA GLN A 105 -18.69 8.88 -34.49
C GLN A 105 -18.38 10.26 -33.88
N GLY A 106 -17.92 11.20 -34.71
CA GLY A 106 -17.50 12.54 -34.30
C GLY A 106 -18.60 13.43 -33.69
N GLN A 107 -19.87 13.04 -33.80
CA GLN A 107 -20.99 13.69 -33.10
C GLN A 107 -21.25 13.14 -31.68
N LEU A 108 -20.68 11.99 -31.31
CA LEU A 108 -20.91 11.32 -30.03
C LEU A 108 -20.08 12.00 -28.94
N GLU A 109 -20.72 12.88 -28.18
CA GLU A 109 -20.11 13.73 -27.15
C GLU A 109 -20.03 13.05 -25.79
N VAL A 110 -20.97 12.14 -25.49
CA VAL A 110 -21.13 11.44 -24.20
C VAL A 110 -21.68 10.03 -24.41
N VAL A 111 -21.10 9.04 -23.71
CA VAL A 111 -21.67 7.70 -23.52
C VAL A 111 -21.81 7.44 -22.02
N GLN A 112 -22.98 6.96 -21.59
CA GLN A 112 -23.15 6.22 -20.34
C GLN A 112 -23.05 4.73 -20.67
N PHE A 113 -21.96 4.10 -20.26
CA PHE A 113 -21.78 2.65 -20.37
C PHE A 113 -22.63 1.90 -19.32
N PRO A 114 -22.95 0.63 -19.54
CA PRO A 114 -23.66 -0.19 -18.56
C PRO A 114 -22.69 -0.81 -17.55
N ASP A 115 -23.13 -0.99 -16.31
CA ASP A 115 -22.35 -1.63 -15.24
C ASP A 115 -22.05 -3.14 -15.49
N THR A 116 -22.46 -3.68 -16.64
CA THR A 116 -22.14 -5.04 -17.09
C THR A 116 -20.96 -5.13 -18.05
N LEU A 117 -20.52 -4.01 -18.63
CA LEU A 117 -19.44 -3.96 -19.63
C LEU A 117 -18.09 -4.45 -19.10
N ARG A 118 -17.47 -5.40 -19.79
CA ARG A 118 -16.16 -5.99 -19.48
C ARG A 118 -15.06 -5.61 -20.45
N SER A 119 -15.37 -5.44 -21.73
CA SER A 119 -14.37 -5.15 -22.76
C SER A 119 -14.79 -4.03 -23.72
N ILE A 120 -13.80 -3.24 -24.12
CA ILE A 120 -13.87 -2.27 -25.22
C ILE A 120 -12.75 -2.64 -26.20
N GLY A 121 -13.10 -2.96 -27.44
CA GLY A 121 -12.19 -3.48 -28.46
C GLY A 121 -11.26 -2.44 -29.10
N CYS A 122 -10.42 -2.93 -30.01
CA CYS A 122 -9.51 -2.11 -30.80
C CYS A 122 -10.28 -1.06 -31.61
N LYS A 123 -9.91 0.22 -31.51
CA LYS A 123 -10.54 1.36 -32.21
C LYS A 123 -12.04 1.51 -31.96
N ALA A 124 -12.58 0.90 -30.90
CA ALA A 124 -14.01 0.87 -30.61
C ALA A 124 -14.69 2.25 -30.59
N PHE A 125 -13.95 3.32 -30.25
CA PHE A 125 -14.39 4.72 -30.31
C PHE A 125 -13.37 5.65 -31.00
N TYR A 126 -12.58 5.11 -31.95
CA TYR A 126 -11.60 5.88 -32.70
C TYR A 126 -12.25 7.10 -33.37
N HIS A 127 -11.67 8.29 -33.18
CA HIS A 127 -12.16 9.56 -33.70
C HIS A 127 -13.62 9.92 -33.27
N CYS A 128 -14.02 9.57 -32.04
CA CYS A 128 -15.27 10.03 -31.42
C CYS A 128 -15.23 11.50 -30.95
N GLY A 129 -16.41 12.08 -30.76
CA GLY A 129 -16.61 13.48 -30.32
C GLY A 129 -16.47 13.73 -28.81
N PHE A 130 -15.95 12.78 -28.03
CA PHE A 130 -15.98 12.83 -26.57
C PHE A 130 -15.28 14.05 -25.97
N GLN A 131 -15.87 14.60 -24.90
CA GLN A 131 -15.27 15.64 -24.06
C GLN A 131 -14.77 15.09 -22.72
N SER A 132 -15.52 14.15 -22.15
CA SER A 132 -15.15 13.36 -20.98
C SER A 132 -15.70 11.94 -21.09
N ILE A 133 -15.04 10.99 -20.42
CA ILE A 133 -15.40 9.56 -20.41
C ILE A 133 -15.43 9.06 -18.97
N ILE A 134 -16.42 8.22 -18.65
CA ILE A 134 -16.52 7.49 -17.38
C ILE A 134 -16.56 6.00 -17.74
N LEU A 135 -15.46 5.28 -17.55
CA LEU A 135 -15.40 3.83 -17.72
C LEU A 135 -15.96 3.17 -16.43
N PRO A 136 -16.82 2.14 -16.54
CA PRO A 136 -17.49 1.56 -15.37
C PRO A 136 -16.54 0.70 -14.53
N ASP A 137 -16.90 0.50 -13.25
CA ASP A 137 -16.10 -0.29 -12.30
C ASP A 137 -15.99 -1.77 -12.68
N SER A 138 -16.83 -2.26 -13.58
CA SER A 138 -16.81 -3.61 -14.15
C SER A 138 -15.91 -3.76 -15.38
N LEU A 139 -15.34 -2.69 -15.93
CA LEU A 139 -14.51 -2.79 -17.12
C LEU A 139 -13.16 -3.44 -16.78
N GLU A 140 -12.78 -4.46 -17.56
CA GLU A 140 -11.60 -5.29 -17.33
C GLU A 140 -10.51 -5.04 -18.38
N THR A 141 -10.88 -4.70 -19.62
CA THR A 141 -9.94 -4.51 -20.75
C THR A 141 -10.35 -3.37 -21.69
N VAL A 142 -9.38 -2.54 -22.10
CA VAL A 142 -9.51 -1.54 -23.17
C VAL A 142 -8.46 -1.84 -24.24
N GLY A 143 -8.87 -2.10 -25.49
CA GLY A 143 -7.99 -2.47 -26.59
C GLY A 143 -7.32 -1.30 -27.31
N ASP A 144 -6.39 -1.62 -28.22
CA ASP A 144 -5.55 -0.67 -28.95
C ASP A 144 -6.33 0.48 -29.60
N GLU A 145 -5.77 1.69 -29.53
CA GLU A 145 -6.31 2.91 -30.14
C GLU A 145 -7.80 3.20 -29.81
N ALA A 146 -8.39 2.59 -28.76
CA ALA A 146 -9.83 2.58 -28.53
C ALA A 146 -10.49 3.98 -28.44
N PHE A 147 -9.78 4.98 -27.92
CA PHE A 147 -10.21 6.39 -27.87
C PHE A 147 -9.21 7.32 -28.59
N ASN A 148 -8.39 6.78 -29.50
CA ASN A 148 -7.40 7.57 -30.25
C ASN A 148 -8.09 8.62 -31.13
N VAL A 149 -7.45 9.79 -31.30
CA VAL A 149 -8.00 10.94 -32.02
C VAL A 149 -9.35 11.45 -31.48
N CYS A 150 -9.73 11.11 -30.24
CA CYS A 150 -10.83 11.79 -29.54
C CYS A 150 -10.39 13.21 -29.13
N ILE A 151 -10.24 14.11 -30.11
CA ILE A 151 -9.55 15.41 -29.95
C ILE A 151 -10.15 16.32 -28.88
N GLY A 152 -11.43 16.14 -28.51
CA GLY A 152 -12.10 16.90 -27.45
C GLY A 152 -11.88 16.35 -26.04
N LEU A 153 -11.33 15.14 -25.89
CA LEU A 153 -11.29 14.40 -24.64
C LEU A 153 -10.32 15.08 -23.67
N THR A 154 -10.84 15.59 -22.54
CA THR A 154 -10.09 16.34 -21.52
C THR A 154 -10.10 15.67 -20.15
N GLN A 155 -11.04 14.75 -19.90
CA GLN A 155 -11.18 14.07 -18.61
C GLN A 155 -11.57 12.60 -18.81
N ILE A 156 -10.94 11.73 -18.04
CA ILE A 156 -11.23 10.29 -17.99
C ILE A 156 -11.37 9.93 -16.52
N LYS A 157 -12.52 9.37 -16.13
CA LYS A 157 -12.64 8.59 -14.91
C LYS A 157 -12.60 7.11 -15.31
N ALA A 158 -11.69 6.35 -14.73
CA ALA A 158 -11.62 4.91 -14.89
C ALA A 158 -12.14 4.21 -13.62
N GLY A 159 -12.79 3.06 -13.79
CA GLY A 159 -13.04 2.11 -12.70
C GLY A 159 -11.75 1.40 -12.26
N PRO A 160 -11.73 0.71 -11.10
CA PRO A 160 -10.49 0.21 -10.47
C PRO A 160 -10.02 -1.17 -10.98
N ASN A 161 -10.79 -1.84 -11.86
CA ASN A 161 -10.58 -3.24 -12.24
C ASN A 161 -10.01 -3.45 -13.67
N ILE A 162 -9.56 -2.38 -14.34
CA ILE A 162 -9.06 -2.47 -15.72
C ILE A 162 -7.64 -3.05 -15.69
N ARG A 163 -7.49 -4.33 -16.03
CA ARG A 163 -6.21 -5.07 -16.02
C ARG A 163 -5.42 -5.01 -17.33
N LYS A 164 -6.04 -4.61 -18.45
CA LYS A 164 -5.36 -4.38 -19.74
C LYS A 164 -5.75 -3.04 -20.34
N TRP A 165 -4.74 -2.25 -20.69
CA TRP A 165 -4.85 -1.01 -21.47
C TRP A 165 -3.99 -1.15 -22.72
N GLY A 166 -4.61 -1.12 -23.88
CA GLY A 166 -3.98 -1.24 -25.19
C GLY A 166 -2.98 -0.14 -25.54
N TYR A 167 -2.28 -0.35 -26.65
CA TYR A 167 -1.36 0.62 -27.20
C TYR A 167 -2.11 1.87 -27.71
N HIS A 168 -1.56 3.05 -27.44
CA HIS A 168 -2.09 4.35 -27.91
C HIS A 168 -3.59 4.61 -27.66
N VAL A 169 -4.19 4.01 -26.63
CA VAL A 169 -5.62 4.08 -26.29
C VAL A 169 -6.18 5.51 -26.27
N ILE A 170 -5.40 6.52 -25.87
CA ILE A 170 -5.80 7.93 -25.77
C ILE A 170 -4.82 8.93 -26.42
N ASP A 171 -3.96 8.48 -27.35
CA ASP A 171 -3.12 9.42 -28.11
C ASP A 171 -3.97 10.34 -29.04
N GLN A 172 -3.41 11.52 -29.35
CA GLN A 172 -4.06 12.62 -30.09
C GLN A 172 -5.34 13.18 -29.43
N THR A 173 -5.37 13.20 -28.09
CA THR A 173 -6.45 13.78 -27.27
C THR A 173 -6.00 15.08 -26.57
N MET A 174 -6.94 15.88 -26.06
CA MET A 174 -6.59 16.99 -25.15
C MET A 174 -6.15 16.50 -23.75
N TYR A 175 -6.34 15.21 -23.44
CA TYR A 175 -5.89 14.56 -22.22
C TYR A 175 -4.37 14.34 -22.23
N THR A 176 -3.79 13.92 -23.36
CA THR A 176 -2.33 13.78 -23.50
C THR A 176 -1.62 15.14 -23.58
N ASP A 177 -2.24 16.14 -24.22
CA ASP A 177 -1.73 17.52 -24.27
C ASP A 177 -1.73 18.24 -22.89
N ASN A 178 -2.41 17.69 -21.87
CA ASN A 178 -2.52 18.29 -20.54
C ASN A 178 -1.39 17.83 -19.59
N GLU A 179 -0.39 18.70 -19.39
CA GLU A 179 0.75 18.48 -18.48
C GLU A 179 0.38 18.14 -17.01
N ALA A 180 -0.88 18.34 -16.58
CA ALA A 180 -1.33 17.91 -15.24
C ALA A 180 -1.57 16.38 -15.15
N ASN A 181 -1.74 15.69 -16.27
CA ASN A 181 -1.95 14.24 -16.35
C ASN A 181 -0.63 13.46 -16.41
N TRP A 182 0.53 14.13 -16.32
CA TRP A 182 1.86 13.51 -16.43
C TRP A 182 2.59 13.51 -15.07
N LYS A 183 2.91 12.31 -14.55
CA LYS A 183 3.65 12.06 -13.30
C LYS A 183 5.01 11.46 -13.67
N ASN A 184 6.12 12.12 -13.38
CA ASN A 184 7.48 11.67 -13.77
C ASN A 184 7.66 11.36 -15.28
N ASP A 185 7.00 12.15 -16.15
CA ASP A 185 6.94 11.96 -17.60
C ASP A 185 6.23 10.69 -18.09
N ILE A 186 5.52 10.01 -17.18
CA ILE A 186 4.52 8.95 -17.44
C ILE A 186 3.12 9.60 -17.52
N LEU A 187 2.36 9.26 -18.54
CA LEU A 187 0.94 9.62 -18.67
C LEU A 187 0.11 8.74 -17.73
N MET A 188 -0.62 9.38 -16.83
CA MET A 188 -1.48 8.72 -15.86
C MET A 188 -2.95 8.82 -16.27
N VAL A 189 -3.71 7.74 -16.09
CA VAL A 189 -5.19 7.81 -15.94
C VAL A 189 -5.54 7.51 -14.49
N GLY A 190 -6.12 8.51 -13.80
CA GLY A 190 -6.24 8.48 -12.34
C GLY A 190 -4.86 8.42 -11.67
N GLU A 191 -4.73 7.63 -10.62
CA GLU A 191 -3.44 7.33 -9.99
C GLU A 191 -2.97 5.88 -10.27
N GLN A 192 -3.84 5.05 -10.86
CA GLN A 192 -3.70 3.59 -10.98
C GLN A 192 -3.08 3.12 -12.30
N TYR A 193 -3.16 3.91 -13.36
CA TYR A 193 -2.91 3.45 -14.72
C TYR A 193 -1.80 4.24 -15.41
N ALA A 194 -0.69 3.57 -15.73
CA ALA A 194 0.43 4.12 -16.47
C ALA A 194 0.28 3.79 -17.96
N ILE A 195 -0.03 4.78 -18.80
CA ILE A 195 -0.53 4.58 -20.17
C ILE A 195 0.53 4.82 -21.26
N GLU A 196 1.39 5.82 -21.09
CA GLU A 196 2.40 6.22 -22.08
C GLU A 196 3.60 6.85 -21.39
N HIS A 197 4.78 6.88 -22.03
CA HIS A 197 5.95 7.60 -21.55
C HIS A 197 6.58 8.44 -22.66
N ARG A 198 6.85 9.73 -22.38
CA ARG A 198 7.11 10.71 -23.46
C ARG A 198 8.57 10.88 -23.89
N TRP A 199 9.57 10.40 -23.14
CA TRP A 199 11.00 10.65 -23.40
C TRP A 199 11.88 9.44 -23.04
N GLU A 200 12.90 9.13 -23.84
CA GLU A 200 13.92 8.13 -23.45
C GLU A 200 14.66 8.58 -22.16
N GLN A 201 14.71 7.69 -21.16
CA GLN A 201 15.38 7.89 -19.87
C GLN A 201 16.18 6.63 -19.49
N GLU A 202 17.30 6.81 -18.77
CA GLU A 202 18.18 5.71 -18.31
C GLU A 202 17.54 4.87 -17.20
N ILE A 203 16.73 5.51 -16.34
CA ILE A 203 16.06 4.90 -15.19
C ILE A 203 14.59 5.33 -15.21
N ILE A 204 13.67 4.38 -15.06
CA ILE A 204 12.24 4.62 -14.87
C ILE A 204 11.86 4.24 -13.44
N ASN A 205 11.08 5.11 -12.79
CA ASN A 205 10.50 4.84 -11.48
C ASN A 205 8.98 4.89 -11.65
N ILE A 206 8.32 3.72 -11.67
CA ILE A 206 6.87 3.65 -11.73
C ILE A 206 6.31 4.21 -10.41
N PRO A 207 5.36 5.15 -10.43
CA PRO A 207 4.92 5.81 -9.20
C PRO A 207 4.02 4.92 -8.35
N GLU A 208 4.19 5.00 -7.03
CA GLU A 208 3.28 4.36 -6.07
C GLU A 208 1.81 4.72 -6.36
N GLY A 209 0.94 3.71 -6.22
CA GLY A 209 -0.47 3.71 -6.62
C GLY A 209 -0.77 3.04 -7.96
N VAL A 210 0.22 2.84 -8.84
CA VAL A 210 0.03 2.22 -10.16
C VAL A 210 -0.20 0.71 -10.03
N THR A 211 -1.36 0.25 -10.49
CA THR A 211 -1.73 -1.18 -10.52
C THR A 211 -1.51 -1.83 -11.89
N THR A 212 -1.61 -1.05 -12.97
CA THR A 212 -1.46 -1.55 -14.36
C THR A 212 -0.56 -0.65 -15.18
N ILE A 213 0.37 -1.27 -15.89
CA ILE A 213 1.19 -0.67 -16.95
C ILE A 213 0.61 -1.12 -18.29
N ALA A 214 0.35 -0.17 -19.20
CA ALA A 214 -0.26 -0.43 -20.49
C ALA A 214 0.63 -1.24 -21.45
N ASP A 215 0.00 -1.75 -22.51
CA ASP A 215 0.67 -2.44 -23.60
C ASP A 215 1.60 -1.48 -24.34
N ASN A 216 2.78 -1.98 -24.73
CA ASN A 216 3.81 -1.26 -25.50
C ASN A 216 4.28 0.08 -24.85
N PHE A 217 4.15 0.19 -23.52
CA PHE A 217 4.40 1.40 -22.72
C PHE A 217 5.74 2.12 -22.95
N ILE A 218 6.86 1.38 -22.96
CA ILE A 218 8.20 1.86 -23.32
C ILE A 218 8.88 0.82 -24.23
N ILE A 219 8.54 0.86 -25.52
CA ILE A 219 9.16 0.02 -26.55
C ILE A 219 10.32 0.69 -27.27
N PHE A 220 11.27 -0.12 -27.76
CA PHE A 220 12.40 0.31 -28.58
C PHE A 220 13.35 1.34 -27.95
N SER A 221 13.34 1.51 -26.61
CA SER A 221 14.15 2.52 -25.92
C SER A 221 15.64 2.23 -26.07
N SER A 222 16.38 3.22 -26.58
CA SER A 222 17.83 3.11 -26.82
C SER A 222 18.69 3.61 -25.66
N GLU A 223 18.07 4.11 -24.59
CA GLU A 223 18.74 4.63 -23.40
C GLU A 223 18.29 3.93 -22.09
N LEU A 224 17.16 3.20 -22.06
CA LEU A 224 16.63 2.56 -20.84
C LEU A 224 17.54 1.44 -20.32
N HIS A 225 17.92 1.51 -19.04
CA HIS A 225 18.75 0.52 -18.35
C HIS A 225 18.08 -0.13 -17.13
N TYR A 226 17.25 0.61 -16.38
CA TYR A 226 16.64 0.14 -15.12
C TYR A 226 15.17 0.57 -15.00
N VAL A 227 14.31 -0.31 -14.48
CA VAL A 227 12.92 0.00 -14.13
C VAL A 227 12.63 -0.44 -12.69
N TYR A 228 12.10 0.48 -11.87
CA TYR A 228 11.65 0.22 -10.51
C TYR A 228 10.12 0.16 -10.47
N MET A 229 9.56 -0.97 -10.02
CA MET A 229 8.13 -1.23 -9.85
C MET A 229 7.74 -1.14 -8.36
N PRO A 230 6.74 -0.31 -8.00
CA PRO A 230 6.24 -0.20 -6.62
C PRO A 230 5.45 -1.44 -6.18
N GLU A 231 5.10 -1.49 -4.89
CA GLU A 231 4.34 -2.60 -4.29
C GLU A 231 2.95 -2.79 -4.92
N SER A 232 2.39 -1.73 -5.52
CA SER A 232 1.05 -1.71 -6.09
C SER A 232 0.90 -2.35 -7.48
N VAL A 233 1.97 -2.62 -8.23
CA VAL A 233 1.89 -3.13 -9.61
C VAL A 233 1.42 -4.59 -9.65
N LYS A 234 0.32 -4.84 -10.36
CA LYS A 234 -0.30 -6.18 -10.49
C LYS A 234 -0.31 -6.70 -11.92
N TYR A 235 -0.41 -5.81 -12.91
CA TYR A 235 -0.54 -6.17 -14.32
C TYR A 235 0.45 -5.37 -15.17
N ILE A 236 1.24 -6.06 -16.00
CA ILE A 236 2.14 -5.48 -16.99
C ILE A 236 1.67 -5.87 -18.38
N GLY A 237 1.42 -4.88 -19.23
CA GLY A 237 0.86 -5.07 -20.56
C GLY A 237 1.75 -5.83 -21.55
N GLU A 238 1.11 -6.21 -22.65
CA GLU A 238 1.70 -6.83 -23.83
C GLU A 238 2.80 -5.94 -24.41
N GLY A 239 4.01 -6.47 -24.59
CA GLY A 239 5.16 -5.72 -25.11
C GLY A 239 5.61 -4.52 -24.27
N ALA A 240 5.17 -4.37 -23.00
CA ALA A 240 5.32 -3.12 -22.23
C ALA A 240 6.75 -2.53 -22.16
N PHE A 241 7.79 -3.35 -22.20
CA PHE A 241 9.21 -2.96 -22.23
C PHE A 241 9.98 -3.62 -23.40
N ALA A 242 9.27 -4.09 -24.43
CA ALA A 242 9.84 -4.88 -25.51
C ALA A 242 10.88 -4.11 -26.35
N CYS A 243 11.87 -4.84 -26.85
CA CYS A 243 12.97 -4.33 -27.64
C CYS A 243 13.73 -3.16 -26.97
N CYS A 244 13.93 -3.19 -25.65
CA CYS A 244 14.83 -2.29 -24.93
C CYS A 244 16.23 -2.93 -24.74
N PRO A 245 17.16 -2.85 -25.71
CA PRO A 245 18.41 -3.62 -25.76
C PRO A 245 19.49 -3.15 -24.75
N TYR A 246 19.13 -2.32 -23.78
CA TYR A 246 20.00 -1.91 -22.68
C TYR A 246 19.36 -2.11 -21.30
N LEU A 247 18.09 -2.53 -21.22
CA LEU A 247 17.38 -2.80 -19.96
C LEU A 247 17.97 -4.05 -19.29
N LYS A 248 18.61 -3.88 -18.13
CA LYS A 248 19.37 -4.90 -17.39
C LYS A 248 18.70 -5.41 -16.12
N SER A 249 17.90 -4.56 -15.48
CA SER A 249 17.18 -4.88 -14.25
C SER A 249 15.77 -4.31 -14.29
N VAL A 250 14.81 -5.11 -13.84
CA VAL A 250 13.47 -4.69 -13.46
C VAL A 250 13.29 -5.17 -12.03
N GLU A 251 13.09 -4.25 -11.11
CA GLU A 251 12.98 -4.54 -9.67
C GLU A 251 11.53 -4.42 -9.23
N PHE A 252 11.04 -5.46 -8.55
CA PHE A 252 9.68 -5.56 -8.02
C PHE A 252 9.71 -5.39 -6.50
N ALA A 253 9.06 -4.35 -6.00
CA ALA A 253 8.97 -4.11 -4.55
C ALA A 253 7.87 -4.96 -3.87
N GLY A 254 6.83 -5.35 -4.60
CA GLY A 254 5.68 -6.10 -4.08
C GLY A 254 5.59 -7.56 -4.56
N ASN A 255 4.69 -8.30 -3.92
CA ASN A 255 4.42 -9.73 -4.13
C ASN A 255 2.96 -10.00 -4.55
N ASP A 256 2.28 -9.02 -5.15
CA ASP A 256 0.92 -9.15 -5.72
C ASP A 256 0.94 -8.91 -7.24
N LEU A 257 2.01 -9.34 -7.91
CA LEU A 257 2.13 -9.37 -9.36
C LEU A 257 1.35 -10.58 -9.90
N ARG A 258 0.44 -10.32 -10.84
CA ARG A 258 -0.55 -11.29 -11.35
C ARG A 258 -0.41 -11.58 -12.84
N LEU A 259 0.05 -10.61 -13.62
CA LEU A 259 0.23 -10.76 -15.06
C LEU A 259 1.48 -10.04 -15.56
N ILE A 260 2.30 -10.77 -16.32
CA ILE A 260 3.25 -10.23 -17.29
C ILE A 260 2.73 -10.58 -18.68
N GLY A 261 2.45 -9.58 -19.51
CA GLY A 261 1.88 -9.78 -20.85
C GLY A 261 2.80 -10.50 -21.83
N GLU A 262 2.22 -10.93 -22.96
CA GLU A 262 2.96 -11.48 -24.10
C GLU A 262 4.01 -10.47 -24.60
N GLU A 263 5.20 -10.96 -24.95
CA GLU A 263 6.38 -10.15 -25.35
C GLU A 263 6.86 -9.06 -24.34
N ALA A 264 6.33 -8.97 -23.12
CA ALA A 264 6.49 -7.79 -22.24
C ALA A 264 7.93 -7.31 -21.99
N PHE A 265 8.92 -8.22 -21.94
CA PHE A 265 10.35 -7.92 -21.78
C PHE A 265 11.21 -8.50 -22.93
N GLN A 266 10.59 -8.82 -24.07
CA GLN A 266 11.25 -9.43 -25.22
C GLN A 266 12.45 -8.58 -25.71
N SER A 267 13.53 -9.23 -26.13
CA SER A 267 14.71 -8.58 -26.75
C SER A 267 15.41 -7.54 -25.84
N THR A 268 15.43 -7.78 -24.53
CA THR A 268 16.11 -6.97 -23.51
C THR A 268 17.49 -7.54 -23.11
N GLN A 269 18.17 -6.91 -22.15
CA GLN A 269 19.44 -7.37 -21.56
C GLN A 269 19.30 -7.75 -20.08
N LEU A 270 18.08 -8.12 -19.63
CA LEU A 270 17.82 -8.48 -18.23
C LEU A 270 18.80 -9.56 -17.79
N GLU A 271 19.64 -9.28 -16.78
CA GLU A 271 20.65 -10.24 -16.30
C GLU A 271 20.09 -11.19 -15.24
N LYS A 272 19.10 -10.71 -14.47
CA LYS A 272 18.36 -11.41 -13.42
C LYS A 272 16.88 -11.09 -13.53
N VAL A 273 16.03 -12.05 -13.20
CA VAL A 273 14.58 -11.85 -12.98
C VAL A 273 14.16 -12.61 -11.72
N TYR A 274 13.50 -11.92 -10.79
CA TYR A 274 12.84 -12.53 -9.63
C TYR A 274 11.38 -12.09 -9.63
N LEU A 275 10.46 -13.04 -9.51
CA LEU A 275 9.02 -12.82 -9.53
C LEU A 275 8.37 -13.63 -8.40
N CYS A 276 7.45 -13.02 -7.65
CA CYS A 276 6.65 -13.72 -6.65
C CYS A 276 5.19 -13.24 -6.63
N GLY A 277 4.29 -14.11 -6.16
CA GLY A 277 2.85 -13.87 -6.18
C GLY A 277 2.03 -15.02 -5.58
N GLU A 278 0.75 -14.77 -5.27
CA GLU A 278 -0.20 -15.85 -4.95
C GLU A 278 -0.50 -16.69 -6.20
N SER A 279 -0.79 -16.03 -7.33
CA SER A 279 -0.93 -16.63 -8.65
C SER A 279 -0.44 -15.67 -9.72
N LEU A 280 0.48 -16.13 -10.58
CA LEU A 280 1.15 -15.33 -11.61
C LEU A 280 0.98 -15.95 -13.00
N GLU A 281 0.46 -15.17 -13.94
CA GLU A 281 0.45 -15.49 -15.38
C GLU A 281 1.61 -14.78 -16.09
N ILE A 282 2.36 -15.52 -16.90
CA ILE A 282 3.41 -14.99 -17.78
C ILE A 282 3.06 -15.35 -19.22
N GLY A 283 2.77 -14.33 -20.02
CA GLY A 283 2.35 -14.47 -21.41
C GLY A 283 3.42 -15.09 -22.31
N ALA A 284 3.00 -15.49 -23.51
CA ALA A 284 3.88 -16.09 -24.49
C ALA A 284 5.06 -15.17 -24.81
N ARG A 285 6.26 -15.76 -24.97
CA ARG A 285 7.49 -15.05 -25.39
C ARG A 285 7.88 -13.82 -24.56
N ALA A 286 7.37 -13.69 -23.32
CA ALA A 286 7.56 -12.52 -22.46
C ALA A 286 9.05 -12.16 -22.21
N PHE A 287 9.93 -13.15 -22.14
CA PHE A 287 11.38 -13.04 -21.99
C PHE A 287 12.15 -13.68 -23.16
N GLN A 288 11.53 -13.77 -24.35
CA GLN A 288 12.21 -14.22 -25.57
C GLN A 288 13.34 -13.26 -25.93
N ASN A 289 14.51 -13.80 -26.34
CA ASN A 289 15.69 -13.04 -26.75
C ASN A 289 16.23 -12.10 -25.65
N CYS A 290 15.99 -12.42 -24.37
CA CYS A 290 16.61 -11.76 -23.21
C CYS A 290 18.10 -12.15 -23.10
N THR A 291 18.93 -11.73 -24.05
CA THR A 291 20.31 -12.22 -24.22
C THR A 291 21.29 -11.85 -23.10
N GLY A 292 20.84 -11.15 -22.05
CA GLY A 292 21.58 -10.97 -20.79
C GLY A 292 21.35 -12.06 -19.73
N LEU A 293 20.26 -12.83 -19.83
CA LEU A 293 19.62 -13.51 -18.70
C LEU A 293 20.36 -14.75 -18.22
N LYS A 294 20.91 -14.67 -17.00
CA LYS A 294 21.68 -15.75 -16.35
C LYS A 294 20.86 -16.52 -15.32
N TYR A 295 19.97 -15.81 -14.62
CA TYR A 295 19.22 -16.35 -13.49
C TYR A 295 17.78 -15.87 -13.55
N MET A 296 16.83 -16.80 -13.46
CA MET A 296 15.41 -16.48 -13.26
C MET A 296 14.85 -17.33 -12.13
N GLN A 297 14.14 -16.70 -11.21
CA GLN A 297 13.36 -17.38 -10.17
C GLN A 297 11.93 -16.89 -10.21
N ILE A 298 11.00 -17.84 -10.22
CA ILE A 298 9.57 -17.61 -9.99
C ILE A 298 9.22 -18.35 -8.70
N ASP A 299 8.78 -17.60 -7.69
CA ASP A 299 8.37 -18.11 -6.38
C ASP A 299 6.93 -17.67 -6.11
N ALA A 300 5.98 -18.40 -6.71
CA ALA A 300 4.56 -18.07 -6.67
C ALA A 300 3.71 -19.35 -6.54
N GLY A 301 2.63 -19.28 -5.76
CA GLY A 301 1.82 -20.43 -5.37
C GLY A 301 1.05 -21.11 -6.52
N HIS A 302 0.89 -20.42 -7.64
CA HIS A 302 0.43 -20.97 -8.91
C HIS A 302 1.03 -20.17 -10.07
N VAL A 303 1.51 -20.85 -11.12
CA VAL A 303 2.18 -20.17 -12.26
C VAL A 303 1.66 -20.68 -13.61
N THR A 304 1.02 -19.78 -14.36
CA THR A 304 0.65 -20.04 -15.76
C THR A 304 1.76 -19.57 -16.68
N LEU A 305 2.44 -20.51 -17.36
CA LEU A 305 3.52 -20.22 -18.31
C LEU A 305 3.02 -20.31 -19.77
N GLY A 306 3.03 -19.18 -20.47
CA GLY A 306 2.73 -19.10 -21.90
C GLY A 306 3.78 -19.76 -22.80
N GLN A 307 3.43 -19.97 -24.07
CA GLN A 307 4.32 -20.62 -25.04
C GLN A 307 5.64 -19.84 -25.19
N ASP A 308 6.76 -20.55 -25.16
CA ASP A 308 8.11 -20.01 -25.36
C ASP A 308 8.45 -18.79 -24.46
N PHE A 309 7.82 -18.69 -23.26
CA PHE A 309 7.90 -17.51 -22.38
C PHE A 309 9.33 -17.06 -22.08
N ILE A 310 10.28 -17.99 -22.05
CA ILE A 310 11.72 -17.75 -22.08
C ILE A 310 12.30 -18.61 -23.21
N SER A 311 13.00 -17.96 -24.15
CA SER A 311 13.46 -18.56 -25.42
C SER A 311 14.52 -17.67 -26.07
N ASP A 312 15.23 -18.16 -27.10
CA ASP A 312 16.31 -17.45 -27.79
C ASP A 312 17.43 -16.91 -26.86
N ILE A 313 17.68 -17.61 -25.74
CA ILE A 313 18.76 -17.29 -24.81
C ILE A 313 20.08 -17.84 -25.37
N PRO A 314 21.22 -17.09 -25.34
CA PRO A 314 22.47 -17.57 -25.93
C PRO A 314 23.02 -18.82 -25.22
N GLU A 315 23.59 -19.76 -25.97
CA GLU A 315 24.09 -21.04 -25.45
C GLU A 315 25.01 -20.87 -24.22
N GLY A 316 24.60 -21.47 -23.10
CA GLY A 316 25.35 -21.42 -21.85
C GLY A 316 25.33 -20.08 -21.12
N ARG A 317 24.48 -19.12 -21.52
CA ARG A 317 24.24 -17.86 -20.78
C ARG A 317 23.44 -18.11 -19.50
N MET A 318 22.38 -18.92 -19.58
CA MET A 318 21.52 -19.22 -18.45
C MET A 318 22.18 -20.26 -17.53
N GLU A 319 22.40 -19.87 -16.28
CA GLU A 319 23.09 -20.66 -15.27
C GLU A 319 22.13 -21.38 -14.34
N LEU A 320 20.95 -20.79 -14.06
CA LEU A 320 19.89 -21.39 -13.22
C LEU A 320 18.50 -20.86 -13.59
N LEU A 321 17.54 -21.77 -13.72
CA LEU A 321 16.11 -21.47 -13.66
C LEU A 321 15.51 -22.09 -12.39
N VAL A 322 14.74 -21.33 -11.64
CA VAL A 322 14.00 -21.78 -10.44
C VAL A 322 12.50 -21.56 -10.66
N LEU A 323 11.70 -22.60 -10.42
CA LEU A 323 10.24 -22.62 -10.63
C LEU A 323 9.56 -23.39 -9.48
N PRO A 324 8.27 -23.16 -9.20
CA PRO A 324 7.53 -23.99 -8.25
C PRO A 324 7.30 -25.40 -8.82
N GLU A 325 6.72 -25.47 -10.02
CA GLU A 325 6.27 -26.69 -10.68
C GLU A 325 7.09 -27.04 -11.93
N LEU A 326 7.31 -28.35 -12.15
CA LEU A 326 7.68 -28.87 -13.46
C LEU A 326 6.43 -29.06 -14.32
N THR A 327 6.41 -28.51 -15.54
CA THR A 327 5.30 -28.67 -16.50
C THR A 327 5.83 -29.07 -17.88
N GLN A 328 4.94 -29.53 -18.78
CA GLN A 328 5.30 -29.84 -20.17
C GLN A 328 6.04 -28.68 -20.86
N SER A 329 5.55 -27.44 -20.70
CA SER A 329 6.19 -26.24 -21.24
C SER A 329 7.63 -26.05 -20.75
N VAL A 330 7.90 -26.38 -19.48
CA VAL A 330 9.25 -26.31 -18.90
C VAL A 330 10.14 -27.42 -19.46
N CYS A 331 9.62 -28.63 -19.62
CA CYS A 331 10.33 -29.72 -20.28
C CYS A 331 10.68 -29.37 -21.73
N ASP A 332 9.73 -28.82 -22.50
CA ASP A 332 9.92 -28.43 -23.90
C ASP A 332 10.97 -27.33 -24.06
N ILE A 333 10.93 -26.29 -23.21
CA ILE A 333 11.95 -25.23 -23.16
C ILE A 333 13.33 -25.82 -22.82
N MET A 334 13.40 -26.77 -21.88
CA MET A 334 14.64 -27.45 -21.50
C MET A 334 15.13 -28.50 -22.53
N MET A 335 14.37 -28.81 -23.58
CA MET A 335 14.87 -29.59 -24.73
C MET A 335 15.82 -28.77 -25.61
N ASP A 336 15.73 -27.43 -25.60
CA ASP A 336 16.73 -26.57 -26.23
C ASP A 336 18.01 -26.54 -25.37
N LYS A 337 19.12 -26.91 -26.00
CA LYS A 337 20.44 -27.01 -25.39
C LYS A 337 21.01 -25.67 -24.92
N ALA A 338 20.46 -24.57 -25.40
CA ALA A 338 20.90 -23.24 -25.00
C ALA A 338 20.30 -22.78 -23.65
N MET A 339 19.18 -23.39 -23.20
CA MET A 339 18.23 -22.71 -22.32
C MET A 339 18.55 -22.71 -20.82
N SER A 340 19.22 -23.71 -20.25
CA SER A 340 19.81 -23.61 -18.90
C SER A 340 20.80 -24.72 -18.61
N LYS A 341 21.80 -24.42 -17.77
CA LYS A 341 22.67 -25.42 -17.13
C LYS A 341 22.02 -26.11 -15.93
N LYS A 342 21.08 -25.46 -15.25
CA LYS A 342 20.44 -25.98 -14.04
C LYS A 342 18.95 -25.67 -13.96
N LEU A 343 18.21 -26.58 -13.34
CA LEU A 343 16.80 -26.40 -12.97
C LEU A 343 16.65 -26.70 -11.49
N ALA A 344 15.97 -25.84 -10.75
CA ALA A 344 15.54 -26.09 -9.38
C ALA A 344 14.01 -25.99 -9.29
N LEU A 345 13.40 -26.91 -8.56
CA LEU A 345 11.97 -26.95 -8.29
C LEU A 345 11.71 -26.66 -6.81
N THR A 346 10.82 -25.72 -6.48
CA THR A 346 10.56 -25.33 -5.08
C THR A 346 9.31 -25.97 -4.49
N ASP A 347 8.26 -26.23 -5.27
CA ASP A 347 6.98 -26.79 -4.81
C ASP A 347 6.40 -27.82 -5.82
N THR A 348 7.17 -28.87 -6.08
CA THR A 348 6.75 -30.00 -6.93
C THR A 348 6.73 -31.28 -6.10
N SER A 349 5.63 -32.02 -6.08
CA SER A 349 5.60 -33.34 -5.43
C SER A 349 6.32 -34.41 -6.27
N ALA A 350 6.83 -35.47 -5.63
CA ALA A 350 7.48 -36.57 -6.35
C ALA A 350 6.54 -37.24 -7.37
N GLU A 351 5.26 -37.41 -7.04
CA GLU A 351 4.24 -37.99 -7.93
C GLU A 351 3.94 -37.09 -9.15
N ALA A 352 3.91 -35.76 -8.95
CA ALA A 352 3.77 -34.80 -10.03
C ALA A 352 5.00 -34.81 -10.96
N PHE A 353 6.21 -34.78 -10.37
CA PHE A 353 7.47 -34.86 -11.10
C PHE A 353 7.57 -36.13 -11.97
N GLU A 354 7.28 -37.30 -11.39
CA GLU A 354 7.26 -38.56 -12.13
C GLU A 354 6.21 -38.58 -13.25
N THR A 355 5.05 -37.94 -13.03
CA THR A 355 3.97 -37.91 -14.02
C THR A 355 4.32 -37.03 -15.21
N VAL A 356 4.88 -35.84 -14.99
CA VAL A 356 5.39 -35.00 -16.09
C VAL A 356 6.57 -35.68 -16.80
N CYS A 357 7.50 -36.32 -16.08
CA CYS A 357 8.58 -37.09 -16.71
C CYS A 357 8.09 -38.31 -17.53
N ARG A 358 6.90 -38.85 -17.23
CA ARG A 358 6.26 -39.96 -17.95
C ARG A 358 5.52 -39.49 -19.21
N GLU A 359 5.01 -38.26 -19.21
CA GLU A 359 4.23 -37.67 -20.30
C GLU A 359 5.13 -36.89 -21.28
N ALA A 360 5.99 -36.00 -20.78
CA ALA A 360 6.98 -35.25 -21.56
C ALA A 360 8.20 -36.10 -21.98
N GLY A 361 8.50 -37.14 -21.19
CA GLY A 361 9.75 -37.90 -21.29
C GLY A 361 10.94 -37.20 -20.63
N THR A 362 11.93 -37.98 -20.22
CA THR A 362 13.15 -37.50 -19.53
C THR A 362 14.20 -36.86 -20.44
N GLY A 363 13.87 -36.56 -21.70
CA GLY A 363 14.83 -36.09 -22.71
C GLY A 363 15.56 -34.80 -22.31
N PHE A 364 14.84 -33.87 -21.66
CA PHE A 364 15.36 -32.57 -21.23
C PHE A 364 16.49 -32.67 -20.19
N LEU A 365 16.50 -33.71 -19.34
CA LEU A 365 17.53 -33.91 -18.31
C LEU A 365 18.94 -34.04 -18.91
N ASN A 366 19.05 -34.56 -20.14
CA ASN A 366 20.33 -34.72 -20.85
C ASN A 366 21.02 -33.39 -21.21
N ASN A 367 20.33 -32.26 -21.06
CA ASN A 367 20.86 -30.92 -21.28
C ASN A 367 21.31 -30.24 -19.96
N LEU A 368 20.94 -30.78 -18.80
CA LEU A 368 21.23 -30.19 -17.49
C LEU A 368 22.55 -30.69 -16.89
N GLU A 369 23.30 -29.80 -16.24
CA GLU A 369 24.47 -30.12 -15.41
C GLU A 369 24.08 -30.53 -13.97
N GLU A 370 22.91 -30.07 -13.50
CA GLU A 370 22.37 -30.29 -12.15
C GLU A 370 20.84 -30.08 -12.15
N ILE A 371 20.11 -30.89 -11.36
CA ILE A 371 18.69 -30.66 -11.07
C ILE A 371 18.43 -30.77 -9.56
N ASP A 372 17.79 -29.75 -8.99
CA ASP A 372 17.49 -29.66 -7.56
C ASP A 372 15.99 -29.89 -7.31
N LEU A 373 15.67 -30.73 -6.31
CA LEU A 373 14.32 -31.26 -6.07
C LEU A 373 13.88 -31.07 -4.61
N PRO A 374 12.61 -30.65 -4.37
CA PRO A 374 12.15 -30.27 -3.04
C PRO A 374 11.72 -31.46 -2.17
N PHE A 375 11.71 -32.68 -2.74
CA PHE A 375 11.38 -33.93 -2.06
C PHE A 375 12.61 -34.84 -1.86
N ALA A 376 12.58 -35.68 -0.83
CA ALA A 376 13.62 -36.67 -0.56
C ALA A 376 13.62 -37.80 -1.61
N LYS A 377 14.79 -38.38 -1.91
CA LYS A 377 14.95 -39.41 -2.97
C LYS A 377 14.01 -40.62 -2.80
N GLN A 378 13.67 -40.96 -1.55
CA GLN A 378 12.80 -42.08 -1.19
C GLN A 378 11.32 -41.84 -1.51
N ALA A 379 10.94 -40.63 -1.94
CA ALA A 379 9.59 -40.30 -2.39
C ALA A 379 9.32 -40.66 -3.86
N LEU A 380 10.36 -40.92 -4.66
CA LEU A 380 10.21 -41.49 -6.01
C LEU A 380 9.81 -42.96 -5.92
N ALA A 381 8.77 -43.34 -6.67
CA ALA A 381 8.41 -44.73 -6.90
C ALA A 381 9.38 -45.40 -7.89
N ASP A 382 9.89 -44.66 -8.88
CA ASP A 382 10.99 -45.09 -9.75
C ASP A 382 12.32 -44.45 -9.30
N SER A 383 13.01 -45.14 -8.39
CA SER A 383 14.35 -44.78 -7.91
C SER A 383 15.44 -44.73 -9.00
N SER A 384 15.17 -45.20 -10.22
CA SER A 384 16.09 -45.18 -11.38
C SER A 384 15.83 -44.03 -12.36
N LEU A 385 14.72 -43.30 -12.23
CA LEU A 385 14.30 -42.22 -13.14
C LEU A 385 15.40 -41.16 -13.40
N LEU A 386 16.21 -40.89 -12.38
CA LEU A 386 17.29 -39.90 -12.39
C LEU A 386 18.68 -40.55 -12.29
N GLU A 387 18.81 -41.86 -12.53
CA GLU A 387 20.10 -42.55 -12.49
C GLU A 387 21.03 -42.07 -13.62
N GLY A 388 22.24 -41.65 -13.26
CA GLY A 388 23.19 -41.00 -14.17
C GLY A 388 23.06 -39.48 -14.27
N ASN A 389 21.93 -38.90 -13.84
CA ASN A 389 21.77 -37.44 -13.73
C ASN A 389 22.29 -36.94 -12.38
N LYS A 390 22.75 -35.69 -12.33
CA LYS A 390 23.18 -35.03 -11.09
C LYS A 390 21.99 -34.39 -10.37
N ALA A 391 21.15 -35.24 -9.79
CA ALA A 391 20.01 -34.79 -8.98
C ALA A 391 20.41 -34.56 -7.52
N LEU A 392 20.02 -33.43 -6.93
CA LEU A 392 20.11 -33.14 -5.50
C LEU A 392 18.70 -33.12 -4.90
N TYR A 393 18.47 -33.90 -3.85
CA TYR A 393 17.15 -34.09 -3.21
C TYR A 393 17.02 -33.28 -1.92
N GLN A 394 15.82 -33.20 -1.35
CA GLN A 394 15.55 -32.51 -0.08
C GLN A 394 16.57 -32.82 1.02
N GLY A 395 17.24 -31.78 1.54
CA GLY A 395 18.33 -31.90 2.53
C GLY A 395 19.72 -32.19 1.96
N GLU A 396 19.83 -32.70 0.72
CA GLU A 396 21.08 -32.82 -0.04
C GLU A 396 21.34 -31.57 -0.90
N TRP A 397 20.30 -31.02 -1.51
CA TRP A 397 20.37 -29.70 -2.14
C TRP A 397 20.57 -28.63 -1.09
N HIS A 398 21.73 -27.99 -1.15
CA HIS A 398 21.93 -26.72 -0.50
C HIS A 398 21.41 -25.63 -1.44
N LEU A 399 20.08 -25.45 -1.51
CA LEU A 399 19.41 -24.26 -2.08
C LEU A 399 20.15 -22.99 -1.58
N VAL A 400 20.48 -23.03 -0.29
CA VAL A 400 21.45 -22.21 0.44
C VAL A 400 22.77 -21.97 -0.32
N ARG A 401 23.60 -22.95 -0.69
CA ARG A 401 25.04 -22.72 -0.99
C ARG A 401 25.37 -21.94 -2.26
N TYR A 402 24.47 -21.83 -3.24
CA TYR A 402 24.68 -20.94 -4.40
C TYR A 402 24.23 -19.50 -4.14
N LEU A 403 23.34 -19.31 -3.17
CA LEU A 403 22.76 -18.01 -2.78
C LEU A 403 23.39 -17.45 -1.47
N ILE A 404 23.97 -18.34 -0.66
CA ILE A 404 24.34 -18.12 0.74
C ILE A 404 25.66 -18.87 0.99
N ARG A 405 26.76 -18.15 0.82
CA ARG A 405 28.04 -18.46 1.44
C ARG A 405 28.64 -17.23 2.13
N HIS A 406 27.81 -16.62 2.98
CA HIS A 406 28.04 -15.40 3.75
C HIS A 406 28.38 -14.17 2.89
N TYR A 407 27.56 -13.14 3.02
CA TYR A 407 27.60 -11.89 2.26
C TYR A 407 27.21 -12.03 0.78
N MET A 408 26.10 -11.39 0.42
CA MET A 408 25.81 -11.03 -0.96
C MET A 408 26.45 -9.67 -1.24
N GLU A 409 27.26 -9.57 -2.28
CA GLU A 409 27.91 -8.30 -2.63
C GLU A 409 27.20 -7.62 -3.80
N ALA A 410 26.21 -6.79 -3.49
CA ALA A 410 25.73 -5.78 -4.44
C ALA A 410 26.71 -4.60 -4.45
N GLU A 411 27.73 -4.65 -5.32
CA GLU A 411 28.71 -3.55 -5.45
C GLU A 411 28.09 -2.33 -6.15
N TYR A 412 27.61 -1.37 -5.37
CA TYR A 412 27.05 -0.12 -5.88
C TYR A 412 28.10 1.00 -5.85
N ILE A 413 28.35 1.63 -7.00
CA ILE A 413 29.25 2.81 -7.10
C ILE A 413 28.46 4.09 -6.80
N VAL A 414 28.43 4.50 -5.52
CA VAL A 414 27.83 5.77 -5.09
C VAL A 414 28.79 6.91 -5.43
N LYS A 415 28.36 7.87 -6.26
CA LYS A 415 29.25 8.91 -6.79
C LYS A 415 29.28 10.13 -5.88
N GLU A 416 30.38 10.89 -5.90
CA GLU A 416 30.56 11.99 -4.96
C GLU A 416 29.44 13.05 -5.06
N GLY A 417 28.76 13.27 -3.93
CA GLY A 417 27.63 14.19 -3.80
C GLY A 417 26.25 13.54 -3.96
N GLU A 418 26.17 12.23 -4.15
CA GLU A 418 24.94 11.43 -4.04
C GLU A 418 24.77 10.93 -2.59
N ASN A 419 23.53 10.56 -2.24
CA ASN A 419 23.25 9.81 -1.01
C ASN A 419 23.33 8.32 -1.38
N CYS A 420 23.83 7.46 -0.47
CA CYS A 420 23.64 6.03 -0.65
C CYS A 420 22.13 5.72 -0.68
N PRO A 421 21.62 4.95 -1.65
CA PRO A 421 20.22 4.53 -1.64
C PRO A 421 19.94 3.66 -0.42
N TYR A 422 18.65 3.49 -0.09
CA TYR A 422 18.27 2.39 0.80
C TYR A 422 18.45 1.09 0.00
N PRO A 423 19.24 0.11 0.45
CA PRO A 423 19.42 -1.12 -0.30
C PRO A 423 18.10 -1.90 -0.22
N LEU A 424 17.43 -2.04 -1.35
CA LEU A 424 16.25 -2.89 -1.49
C LEU A 424 16.71 -4.32 -1.78
N ILE A 425 15.79 -5.28 -1.78
CA ILE A 425 16.18 -6.69 -1.98
C ILE A 425 16.65 -6.94 -3.42
N GLY A 426 16.12 -6.18 -4.40
CA GLY A 426 16.45 -6.29 -5.84
C GLY A 426 17.91 -6.01 -6.22
N ASP A 427 18.64 -5.21 -5.44
CA ASP A 427 20.10 -5.02 -5.59
C ASP A 427 20.86 -6.36 -5.46
N SER A 428 20.33 -7.28 -4.64
CA SER A 428 21.00 -8.51 -4.22
C SER A 428 20.73 -9.69 -5.18
N TYR A 429 21.52 -10.75 -5.07
CA TYR A 429 21.45 -11.92 -5.97
C TYR A 429 20.43 -12.99 -5.56
N CYS A 430 19.78 -12.87 -4.41
CA CYS A 430 19.02 -13.96 -3.79
C CYS A 430 17.83 -13.44 -2.98
N TYR A 431 16.66 -14.07 -3.15
CA TYR A 431 15.68 -14.18 -2.07
C TYR A 431 15.94 -15.49 -1.30
N PRO A 432 15.58 -15.57 -0.02
CA PRO A 432 15.93 -16.70 0.82
C PRO A 432 14.85 -17.82 0.69
N PRO A 433 15.08 -19.04 1.22
CA PRO A 433 14.13 -20.15 1.11
C PRO A 433 12.72 -19.85 1.65
N VAL A 434 11.71 -20.56 1.14
CA VAL A 434 10.34 -20.56 1.69
C VAL A 434 10.40 -20.80 3.21
N GLY A 435 9.72 -19.94 3.97
CA GLY A 435 9.78 -19.94 5.44
C GLY A 435 10.94 -19.15 6.06
N THR A 436 11.68 -18.32 5.29
CA THR A 436 12.75 -17.46 5.83
C THR A 436 12.60 -15.98 5.42
N SER A 437 13.08 -15.06 6.25
CA SER A 437 13.03 -13.60 6.04
C SER A 437 14.42 -13.02 5.82
N LEU A 438 14.58 -12.21 4.75
CA LEU A 438 15.82 -11.50 4.46
C LEU A 438 15.86 -10.16 5.21
N ILE A 439 16.68 -10.07 6.24
CA ILE A 439 16.88 -8.85 7.02
C ILE A 439 17.98 -8.01 6.36
N ASN A 440 17.61 -6.87 5.80
CA ASN A 440 18.60 -5.90 5.33
C ASN A 440 19.38 -5.31 6.51
N LEU A 441 20.70 -5.50 6.55
CA LEU A 441 21.58 -4.99 7.59
C LEU A 441 22.15 -3.58 7.30
N ARG A 442 21.83 -2.98 6.13
CA ARG A 442 22.39 -1.75 5.53
C ARG A 442 23.66 -2.01 4.70
N TRP A 443 24.58 -1.05 4.63
CA TRP A 443 25.76 -1.11 3.75
C TRP A 443 27.03 -1.39 4.55
N ASP A 444 27.95 -2.13 3.94
CA ASP A 444 29.36 -2.27 4.28
C ASP A 444 30.18 -1.40 3.29
N LEU A 445 31.10 -0.59 3.80
CA LEU A 445 31.91 0.35 2.98
C LEU A 445 33.42 0.05 3.00
N ASP A 446 33.91 -0.86 3.84
CA ASP A 446 35.34 -1.23 3.92
C ASP A 446 35.64 -2.72 3.68
N GLY A 447 34.61 -3.57 3.71
CA GLY A 447 34.65 -5.00 3.42
C GLY A 447 34.89 -5.89 4.64
N ASP A 448 34.68 -5.42 5.87
CA ASP A 448 34.83 -6.24 7.09
C ASP A 448 33.66 -7.19 7.37
N GLY A 449 32.52 -7.03 6.67
CA GLY A 449 31.32 -7.85 6.84
C GLY A 449 30.39 -7.39 7.97
N VAL A 450 30.53 -6.15 8.45
CA VAL A 450 29.69 -5.51 9.48
C VAL A 450 28.99 -4.27 8.91
N ALA A 451 27.79 -3.97 9.42
CA ALA A 451 26.97 -2.86 8.95
C ALA A 451 27.51 -1.48 9.38
N ASP A 452 27.81 -0.67 8.38
CA ASP A 452 28.49 0.60 8.53
C ASP A 452 27.52 1.78 8.74
N ARG A 453 28.01 2.86 9.36
CA ARG A 453 27.22 4.09 9.53
C ARG A 453 27.30 4.97 8.29
N LEU A 454 26.30 4.82 7.42
CA LEU A 454 26.12 5.63 6.21
C LEU A 454 26.44 7.13 6.42
N PRO A 455 27.35 7.72 5.62
CA PRO A 455 27.53 9.16 5.57
C PRO A 455 26.32 9.81 4.88
N GLY A 456 25.82 10.91 5.46
CA GLY A 456 24.58 11.56 4.97
C GLY A 456 24.65 12.14 3.54
N VAL A 457 25.86 12.33 3.01
CA VAL A 457 26.21 12.55 1.59
C VAL A 457 27.62 11.99 1.39
N VAL A 458 27.88 11.25 0.31
CA VAL A 458 29.20 10.66 0.06
C VAL A 458 30.21 11.71 -0.44
N THR A 459 31.43 11.68 0.12
CA THR A 459 32.50 12.68 -0.11
C THR A 459 33.57 12.31 -1.14
N GLU A 460 33.49 11.12 -1.72
CA GLU A 460 34.23 10.68 -2.92
C GLU A 460 33.42 9.60 -3.66
N ASP A 461 33.94 9.00 -4.73
CA ASP A 461 33.27 7.86 -5.38
C ASP A 461 33.59 6.58 -4.58
N ILE A 462 32.60 5.98 -3.90
CA ILE A 462 32.79 4.76 -3.09
C ILE A 462 32.15 3.54 -3.77
N THR A 463 32.70 2.36 -3.48
CA THR A 463 32.02 1.08 -3.75
C THR A 463 31.41 0.63 -2.43
N ALA A 464 30.08 0.63 -2.35
CA ALA A 464 29.35 0.17 -1.18
C ALA A 464 28.76 -1.23 -1.46
N LYS A 465 28.76 -2.11 -0.45
CA LYS A 465 28.20 -3.46 -0.52
C LYS A 465 26.96 -3.57 0.36
N ALA A 466 25.83 -4.01 -0.16
CA ALA A 466 24.62 -4.17 0.65
C ALA A 466 24.68 -5.47 1.47
N LEU A 467 24.62 -5.37 2.80
CA LEU A 467 24.58 -6.51 3.72
C LEU A 467 23.15 -6.98 3.98
N TYR A 468 22.99 -8.30 4.06
CA TYR A 468 21.74 -8.96 4.42
C TYR A 468 22.02 -10.18 5.31
N GLU A 469 21.13 -10.43 6.25
CA GLU A 469 21.05 -11.60 7.12
C GLU A 469 19.76 -12.37 6.81
N ILE A 470 19.69 -13.65 7.17
CA ILE A 470 18.52 -14.50 6.94
C ILE A 470 18.13 -15.14 8.27
N GLU A 471 16.93 -14.83 8.73
CA GLU A 471 16.28 -15.48 9.86
C GLU A 471 15.14 -16.39 9.37
N GLU A 472 14.67 -17.31 10.21
CA GLU A 472 13.38 -17.98 9.98
C GLU A 472 12.27 -16.91 9.96
N ALA A 473 11.36 -16.99 8.99
CA ALA A 473 10.32 -15.99 8.84
C ALA A 473 9.39 -16.05 10.04
N ALA A 474 8.97 -14.89 10.56
CA ALA A 474 7.98 -14.87 11.62
C ALA A 474 6.67 -15.51 11.11
N HIS A 475 6.40 -16.74 11.55
CA HIS A 475 5.23 -17.50 11.12
C HIS A 475 3.95 -16.83 11.65
N ASP A 476 3.13 -16.28 10.76
CA ASP A 476 1.81 -15.78 11.11
C ASP A 476 0.82 -16.95 11.22
N TRP A 477 0.77 -17.56 12.40
CA TRP A 477 0.02 -18.77 12.70
C TRP A 477 -1.49 -18.51 12.84
N GLN A 478 -2.24 -18.67 11.76
CA GLN A 478 -3.70 -18.70 11.80
C GLN A 478 -4.19 -20.06 12.34
N LEU A 479 -5.11 -20.03 13.31
CA LEU A 479 -5.80 -21.23 13.79
C LEU A 479 -6.76 -21.76 12.72
N ILE A 480 -6.55 -22.99 12.26
CA ILE A 480 -7.43 -23.69 11.29
C ILE A 480 -8.66 -24.23 12.02
N GLU A 481 -8.41 -25.05 13.05
CA GLU A 481 -9.42 -25.75 13.83
C GLU A 481 -8.89 -26.07 15.22
N THR A 482 -9.78 -26.48 16.13
CA THR A 482 -9.37 -27.07 17.41
C THR A 482 -10.19 -28.33 17.64
N ILE A 483 -9.51 -29.48 17.61
CA ILE A 483 -10.12 -30.79 17.84
C ILE A 483 -10.11 -31.05 19.33
N TRP A 484 -11.30 -31.23 19.92
CA TRP A 484 -11.45 -31.51 21.35
C TRP A 484 -11.67 -33.00 21.55
N ILE A 485 -10.97 -33.58 22.53
CA ILE A 485 -11.04 -35.03 22.83
C ILE A 485 -12.44 -35.40 23.36
N THR A 486 -13.09 -34.46 24.06
CA THR A 486 -14.42 -34.56 24.67
C THR A 486 -15.12 -33.20 24.69
N ASP A 487 -16.44 -33.18 24.89
CA ASP A 487 -17.25 -31.95 24.99
C ASP A 487 -17.48 -31.45 26.43
N ASP A 488 -16.63 -31.87 27.36
CA ASP A 488 -16.54 -31.28 28.70
C ASP A 488 -15.83 -29.90 28.67
N CYS A 489 -15.91 -29.17 29.79
CA CYS A 489 -15.34 -27.83 29.91
C CYS A 489 -13.84 -27.84 30.22
N ASP A 490 -13.33 -28.97 30.72
CA ASP A 490 -11.99 -29.13 31.30
C ASP A 490 -11.04 -29.96 30.41
N SER A 491 -11.51 -30.41 29.24
CA SER A 491 -10.63 -31.09 28.28
C SER A 491 -9.61 -30.15 27.66
N TYR A 492 -8.44 -30.73 27.41
CA TYR A 492 -7.47 -30.19 26.48
C TYR A 492 -7.83 -30.67 25.07
N GLY A 493 -7.78 -29.76 24.10
CA GLY A 493 -7.87 -30.08 22.67
C GLY A 493 -6.50 -30.00 22.00
N THR A 494 -6.46 -30.39 20.74
CA THR A 494 -5.35 -30.08 19.83
C THR A 494 -5.76 -28.90 18.96
N ALA A 495 -5.03 -27.78 19.08
CA ALA A 495 -5.17 -26.62 18.21
C ALA A 495 -4.25 -26.80 16.99
N LYS A 496 -4.83 -26.78 15.79
CA LYS A 496 -4.09 -26.81 14.52
C LYS A 496 -3.93 -25.42 13.97
N TYR A 497 -2.71 -25.06 13.61
CA TYR A 497 -2.39 -23.78 12.99
C TYR A 497 -1.81 -24.01 11.60
N VAL A 498 -2.11 -23.10 10.67
CA VAL A 498 -1.41 -22.93 9.40
C VAL A 498 -0.64 -21.60 9.43
N CYS A 499 0.57 -21.57 8.89
CA CYS A 499 1.29 -20.32 8.69
C CYS A 499 0.77 -19.63 7.41
N LEU A 500 0.22 -18.42 7.53
CA LEU A 500 -0.23 -17.63 6.37
C LEU A 500 0.91 -17.25 5.42
N ASN A 501 2.16 -17.30 5.89
CA ASN A 501 3.35 -16.90 5.12
C ASN A 501 4.05 -18.07 4.40
N CYS A 502 3.78 -19.33 4.75
CA CYS A 502 4.49 -20.49 4.17
C CYS A 502 3.68 -21.81 4.09
N GLY A 503 2.41 -21.83 4.50
CA GLY A 503 1.55 -23.02 4.40
C GLY A 503 1.86 -24.18 5.38
N GLU A 504 3.00 -24.14 6.08
CA GLU A 504 3.35 -25.14 7.11
C GLU A 504 2.26 -25.23 8.19
N GLN A 505 2.07 -26.41 8.76
CA GLN A 505 1.08 -26.67 9.81
C GLN A 505 1.72 -27.21 11.09
N LYS A 506 1.22 -26.76 12.24
CA LYS A 506 1.61 -27.28 13.56
C LYS A 506 0.41 -27.64 14.43
N GLU A 507 0.63 -28.55 15.37
CA GLU A 507 -0.32 -28.93 16.42
C GLU A 507 0.21 -28.53 17.79
N GLU A 508 -0.59 -27.79 18.56
CA GLU A 508 -0.29 -27.38 19.94
C GLU A 508 -1.43 -27.78 20.90
N LEU A 509 -1.11 -27.91 22.19
CA LEU A 509 -2.11 -28.20 23.22
C LEU A 509 -2.99 -26.97 23.44
N ALA A 510 -4.27 -27.06 23.07
CA ALA A 510 -5.22 -25.98 23.27
C ALA A 510 -5.41 -25.69 24.77
N THR A 511 -5.49 -24.41 25.13
CA THR A 511 -5.87 -24.00 26.48
C THR A 511 -7.26 -24.54 26.83
N PRO A 512 -7.53 -24.93 28.09
CA PRO A 512 -8.85 -25.41 28.49
C PRO A 512 -9.96 -24.44 28.08
N ARG A 513 -11.15 -24.97 27.74
CA ARG A 513 -12.30 -24.16 27.29
C ARG A 513 -12.82 -23.18 28.35
N TRP A 514 -12.51 -23.42 29.63
CA TRP A 514 -13.11 -22.78 30.81
C TRP A 514 -14.65 -22.91 30.84
N HIS A 515 -15.28 -22.44 31.92
CA HIS A 515 -16.74 -22.46 32.03
C HIS A 515 -17.33 -21.21 31.37
N ASP A 516 -18.09 -21.41 30.29
CA ASP A 516 -18.92 -20.37 29.69
C ASP A 516 -20.15 -20.10 30.58
N ILE A 517 -19.97 -19.31 31.63
CA ILE A 517 -21.02 -18.93 32.60
C ILE A 517 -22.07 -18.02 31.92
N SER A 518 -23.35 -18.24 32.21
CA SER A 518 -24.45 -17.41 31.68
C SER A 518 -24.63 -16.12 32.49
N GLU A 519 -24.85 -14.99 31.83
CA GLU A 519 -25.28 -13.75 32.51
C GLU A 519 -26.74 -13.80 32.98
N GLU A 520 -27.51 -14.83 32.58
CA GLU A 520 -28.87 -15.05 33.07
C GLU A 520 -28.86 -15.70 34.46
N TRP A 521 -29.70 -15.18 35.36
CA TRP A 521 -29.89 -15.73 36.70
C TRP A 521 -30.91 -16.88 36.70
N THR A 522 -30.48 -18.07 37.07
CA THR A 522 -31.35 -19.25 37.27
C THR A 522 -31.65 -19.46 38.75
N ILE A 523 -32.86 -19.90 39.10
CA ILE A 523 -33.23 -20.21 40.49
C ILE A 523 -32.89 -21.67 40.78
N ASP A 524 -31.72 -21.90 41.39
CA ASP A 524 -31.28 -23.21 41.90
C ASP A 524 -32.30 -23.84 42.86
N GLN A 525 -32.91 -23.01 43.72
CA GLN A 525 -33.86 -23.45 44.74
C GLN A 525 -34.84 -22.32 45.07
N GLU A 526 -36.13 -22.60 44.94
CA GLU A 526 -37.19 -21.64 45.27
C GLU A 526 -37.27 -21.31 46.77
N ALA A 527 -37.56 -20.03 47.06
CA ALA A 527 -37.73 -19.56 48.44
C ALA A 527 -39.12 -19.90 48.98
N THR A 528 -39.19 -20.30 50.25
CA THR A 528 -40.43 -20.66 50.95
C THR A 528 -40.72 -19.71 52.10
N CYS A 529 -41.87 -19.85 52.77
CA CYS A 529 -42.22 -18.97 53.90
C CYS A 529 -41.27 -19.06 55.11
N THR A 530 -40.52 -20.15 55.25
CA THR A 530 -39.63 -20.42 56.39
C THR A 530 -38.17 -20.76 56.02
N LYS A 531 -37.91 -21.14 54.76
CA LYS A 531 -36.55 -21.41 54.26
C LYS A 531 -36.24 -20.48 53.09
N SER A 532 -35.08 -19.84 53.13
CA SER A 532 -34.50 -19.13 51.98
C SER A 532 -34.25 -20.08 50.81
N GLY A 533 -34.34 -19.54 49.60
CA GLY A 533 -33.90 -20.20 48.37
C GLY A 533 -32.53 -19.71 47.93
N SER A 534 -32.13 -20.04 46.71
CA SER A 534 -30.88 -19.58 46.09
C SER A 534 -31.02 -19.49 44.57
N LYS A 535 -30.24 -18.59 43.97
CA LYS A 535 -30.04 -18.45 42.53
C LYS A 535 -28.55 -18.32 42.19
N SER A 536 -28.18 -18.65 40.97
CA SER A 536 -26.79 -18.59 40.50
C SER A 536 -26.73 -18.31 39.00
N HIS A 537 -25.50 -18.29 38.47
CA HIS A 537 -25.21 -18.29 37.04
C HIS A 537 -24.57 -19.65 36.68
N HIS A 538 -25.25 -20.47 35.87
CA HIS A 538 -24.72 -21.77 35.43
C HIS A 538 -23.88 -21.66 34.15
N CYS A 539 -23.01 -22.63 33.90
CA CYS A 539 -22.40 -22.82 32.59
C CYS A 539 -23.46 -23.12 31.51
N LYS A 540 -23.36 -22.49 30.33
CA LYS A 540 -24.28 -22.68 29.20
C LYS A 540 -24.13 -24.05 28.52
N ARG A 541 -23.00 -24.74 28.70
CA ARG A 541 -22.70 -26.01 28.00
C ARG A 541 -23.48 -27.18 28.62
N SER A 542 -24.25 -27.87 27.76
CA SER A 542 -25.11 -28.98 28.20
C SER A 542 -24.33 -30.09 28.91
N GLY A 543 -24.82 -30.51 30.07
CA GLY A 543 -24.16 -31.53 30.92
C GLY A 543 -23.17 -30.97 31.95
N CYS A 544 -22.74 -29.71 31.84
CA CYS A 544 -21.94 -29.05 32.88
C CYS A 544 -22.85 -28.56 34.02
N ASN A 545 -22.46 -28.83 35.27
CA ASN A 545 -23.23 -28.41 36.47
C ASN A 545 -22.56 -27.26 37.24
N GLU A 546 -21.43 -26.74 36.74
CA GLU A 546 -20.67 -25.69 37.43
C GLU A 546 -21.37 -24.34 37.36
N LYS A 547 -21.20 -23.56 38.44
CA LYS A 547 -21.97 -22.34 38.68
C LYS A 547 -21.23 -21.32 39.53
N GLU A 548 -21.44 -20.05 39.21
CA GLU A 548 -20.84 -18.91 39.91
C GLU A 548 -21.89 -17.98 40.52
N ASN A 549 -21.41 -17.01 41.30
CA ASN A 549 -22.19 -15.91 41.87
C ASN A 549 -23.44 -16.36 42.65
N VAL A 550 -23.38 -17.51 43.32
CA VAL A 550 -24.50 -18.07 44.09
C VAL A 550 -24.97 -17.08 45.16
N THR A 551 -26.22 -16.61 45.04
CA THR A 551 -26.84 -15.67 45.99
C THR A 551 -28.09 -16.25 46.64
N VAL A 552 -28.30 -15.89 47.91
CA VAL A 552 -29.43 -16.36 48.72
C VAL A 552 -30.67 -15.52 48.40
N ILE A 553 -31.79 -16.18 48.09
CA ILE A 553 -33.12 -15.56 47.99
C ILE A 553 -33.75 -15.63 49.38
N PRO A 554 -34.00 -14.51 50.09
CA PRO A 554 -34.56 -14.56 51.44
C PRO A 554 -35.90 -15.30 51.52
N ALA A 555 -36.13 -16.03 52.61
CA ALA A 555 -37.42 -16.68 52.89
C ALA A 555 -38.58 -15.68 52.72
N THR A 556 -39.65 -16.08 52.03
CA THR A 556 -40.70 -15.14 51.57
C THR A 556 -41.50 -14.49 52.70
N GLY A 557 -41.36 -15.00 53.92
CA GLY A 557 -42.25 -14.75 55.05
C GLY A 557 -43.65 -15.36 54.86
N HIS A 558 -44.35 -15.53 55.98
CA HIS A 558 -45.76 -15.93 56.00
C HIS A 558 -46.67 -14.73 55.71
N LYS A 559 -47.68 -14.93 54.86
CA LYS A 559 -48.79 -14.00 54.66
C LYS A 559 -50.05 -14.58 55.30
N TRP A 560 -50.23 -14.28 56.59
CA TRP A 560 -51.38 -14.72 57.39
C TRP A 560 -52.70 -14.12 56.89
N ASP A 561 -53.79 -14.85 57.12
CA ASP A 561 -55.17 -14.34 57.06
C ASP A 561 -55.52 -13.51 58.32
N ASN A 562 -56.79 -13.11 58.45
CA ASN A 562 -57.29 -12.34 59.58
C ASN A 562 -57.51 -13.17 60.87
N GLY A 563 -57.32 -14.50 60.79
CA GLY A 563 -57.61 -15.44 61.88
C GLY A 563 -59.10 -15.77 62.05
N VAL A 564 -59.38 -17.02 62.41
CA VAL A 564 -60.72 -17.54 62.71
C VAL A 564 -60.73 -18.07 64.14
N VAL A 565 -61.78 -17.78 64.91
CA VAL A 565 -61.96 -18.41 66.23
C VAL A 565 -62.32 -19.88 66.02
N THR A 566 -61.44 -20.77 66.46
CA THR A 566 -61.58 -22.23 66.31
C THR A 566 -62.03 -22.92 67.60
N THR A 567 -61.89 -22.24 68.74
CA THR A 567 -62.40 -22.67 70.05
C THR A 567 -62.87 -21.44 70.82
N GLU A 568 -64.10 -21.43 71.32
CA GLU A 568 -64.61 -20.34 72.16
C GLU A 568 -64.11 -20.47 73.61
N PRO A 569 -63.82 -19.37 74.32
CA PRO A 569 -63.44 -19.40 75.74
C PRO A 569 -64.61 -19.80 76.63
N THR A 570 -64.32 -20.52 77.72
CA THR A 570 -65.32 -20.98 78.70
C THR A 570 -65.05 -20.38 80.09
N GLY A 571 -65.80 -20.81 81.12
CA GLY A 571 -65.51 -20.44 82.53
C GLY A 571 -64.28 -21.14 83.14
N GLU A 572 -63.65 -22.07 82.40
CA GLU A 572 -62.60 -22.94 82.93
C GLU A 572 -61.36 -23.01 82.01
N THR A 573 -61.55 -22.86 80.70
CA THR A 573 -60.51 -22.99 79.66
C THR A 573 -60.51 -21.82 78.67
N ASP A 574 -59.30 -21.43 78.25
CA ASP A 574 -59.09 -20.39 77.23
C ASP A 574 -59.55 -20.88 75.85
N GLY A 575 -60.09 -19.97 75.05
CA GLY A 575 -60.40 -20.18 73.63
C GLY A 575 -59.16 -20.03 72.75
N VAL A 576 -59.32 -20.27 71.44
CA VAL A 576 -58.22 -20.26 70.46
C VAL A 576 -58.67 -19.60 69.17
N ARG A 577 -57.87 -18.64 68.67
CA ARG A 577 -57.92 -18.13 67.30
C ARG A 577 -56.79 -18.74 66.48
N THR A 578 -57.10 -19.26 65.31
CA THR A 578 -56.14 -19.85 64.37
C THR A 578 -56.00 -18.97 63.13
N TYR A 579 -54.77 -18.63 62.76
CA TYR A 579 -54.41 -17.88 61.56
C TYR A 579 -53.75 -18.82 60.54
N THR A 580 -54.13 -18.73 59.26
CA THR A 580 -53.60 -19.56 58.17
C THR A 580 -52.71 -18.76 57.23
N CYS A 581 -51.58 -19.32 56.81
CA CYS A 581 -50.71 -18.67 55.81
C CYS A 581 -51.22 -18.94 54.39
N SER A 582 -51.70 -17.89 53.72
CA SER A 582 -52.21 -17.91 52.33
C SER A 582 -51.22 -18.39 51.26
N ARG A 583 -49.92 -18.55 51.60
CA ARG A 583 -48.88 -19.05 50.69
C ARG A 583 -48.48 -20.51 50.91
N CYS A 584 -48.70 -21.08 52.10
CA CYS A 584 -48.18 -22.41 52.45
C CYS A 584 -49.09 -23.27 53.32
N GLY A 585 -50.31 -22.82 53.63
CA GLY A 585 -51.29 -23.56 54.44
C GLY A 585 -50.94 -23.72 55.93
N GLY A 586 -49.68 -23.52 56.32
CA GLY A 586 -49.25 -23.58 57.72
C GLY A 586 -50.00 -22.58 58.61
N THR A 587 -50.31 -22.99 59.84
CA THR A 587 -51.14 -22.27 60.80
C THR A 587 -50.36 -21.80 62.03
N ARG A 588 -50.81 -20.71 62.67
CA ARG A 588 -50.40 -20.32 64.03
C ARG A 588 -51.63 -20.01 64.89
N THR A 589 -51.52 -20.22 66.19
CA THR A 589 -52.63 -20.06 67.15
C THR A 589 -52.35 -18.98 68.19
N GLU A 590 -53.40 -18.28 68.63
CA GLU A 590 -53.38 -17.26 69.67
C GLU A 590 -54.51 -17.57 70.68
N ALA A 591 -54.23 -17.43 71.98
CA ALA A 591 -55.17 -17.78 73.04
C ALA A 591 -56.16 -16.63 73.32
N ILE A 592 -57.40 -16.99 73.69
CA ILE A 592 -58.47 -16.07 74.06
C ILE A 592 -58.82 -16.35 75.52
N ALA A 593 -58.55 -15.41 76.43
CA ALA A 593 -58.63 -15.67 77.87
C ALA A 593 -60.03 -16.12 78.35
N ARG A 594 -60.06 -17.08 79.27
CA ARG A 594 -61.28 -17.63 79.91
C ARG A 594 -62.05 -16.64 80.78
N LEU A 595 -63.31 -16.96 80.99
CA LEU A 595 -64.25 -16.33 81.93
C LEU A 595 -64.02 -16.91 83.36
N ALA A 596 -64.55 -16.29 84.42
CA ALA A 596 -64.22 -16.69 85.80
C ALA A 596 -65.36 -16.50 86.85
N THR A 597 -65.37 -17.38 87.87
CA THR A 597 -66.29 -17.41 89.04
C THR A 597 -65.56 -17.90 90.33
N PRO A 598 -66.09 -17.70 91.58
CA PRO A 598 -65.21 -17.52 92.76
C PRO A 598 -65.45 -18.37 94.05
N GLN A 599 -64.44 -18.37 94.96
CA GLN A 599 -64.45 -18.68 96.43
C GLN A 599 -64.34 -20.17 96.91
N PRO A 600 -64.09 -20.50 98.23
CA PRO A 600 -62.99 -20.04 99.12
C PRO A 600 -62.35 -21.09 100.12
N VAL A 601 -61.10 -20.81 100.55
CA VAL A 601 -60.42 -20.95 101.90
C VAL A 601 -60.80 -22.04 102.94
N ILE A 602 -59.77 -22.74 103.51
CA ILE A 602 -59.53 -22.97 104.98
C ILE A 602 -58.09 -23.47 105.31
N THR A 603 -57.67 -23.35 106.58
CA THR A 603 -56.31 -23.39 107.19
C THR A 603 -56.08 -24.62 108.14
N SER A 604 -54.91 -24.98 108.73
CA SER A 604 -53.47 -24.52 108.75
C SER A 604 -52.54 -25.54 109.50
N THR A 605 -51.22 -25.20 109.58
CA THR A 605 -50.18 -25.49 110.63
C THR A 605 -48.97 -26.37 110.22
N PRO A 606 -47.76 -26.22 110.84
CA PRO A 606 -47.03 -24.97 111.12
C PRO A 606 -45.51 -24.99 110.76
N GLN A 607 -44.83 -23.83 110.85
CA GLN A 607 -43.38 -23.56 110.58
C GLN A 607 -42.46 -23.90 111.79
N PRO A 608 -41.11 -23.96 111.68
CA PRO A 608 -40.16 -22.83 111.36
C PRO A 608 -39.03 -23.22 110.35
N THR A 609 -38.11 -22.37 109.83
CA THR A 609 -37.83 -20.91 109.86
C THR A 609 -36.96 -20.53 108.62
N ASP A 610 -37.27 -19.42 107.95
CA ASP A 610 -36.43 -18.26 107.56
C ASP A 610 -34.92 -18.43 107.24
N SER A 611 -34.28 -17.69 106.31
CA SER A 611 -34.63 -16.67 105.28
C SER A 611 -33.31 -16.26 104.56
N SER A 612 -33.15 -15.37 103.55
CA SER A 612 -33.89 -14.76 102.42
C SER A 612 -32.84 -14.01 101.56
N GLY A 613 -33.00 -13.61 100.29
CA GLY A 613 -34.10 -13.69 99.33
C GLY A 613 -33.98 -12.60 98.24
N THR A 614 -34.80 -12.68 97.16
CA THR A 614 -35.20 -11.58 96.22
C THR A 614 -34.13 -10.89 95.32
N SER A 615 -34.43 -10.37 94.11
CA SER A 615 -35.55 -10.58 93.16
C SER A 615 -35.34 -9.88 91.78
N HIS A 616 -36.00 -10.41 90.73
CA HIS A 616 -36.82 -9.75 89.67
C HIS A 616 -37.02 -8.20 89.60
N PRO A 617 -37.56 -7.63 88.49
CA PRO A 617 -37.60 -8.05 87.06
C PRO A 617 -37.47 -6.86 86.04
N ALA A 618 -38.30 -6.86 84.98
CA ALA A 618 -38.58 -5.87 83.93
C ALA A 618 -38.99 -4.45 84.45
N GLU A 619 -39.26 -3.38 83.68
CA GLU A 619 -40.02 -3.29 82.40
C GLU A 619 -39.71 -1.98 81.58
N PRO A 620 -40.59 -1.22 80.85
CA PRO A 620 -40.40 -1.01 79.39
C PRO A 620 -40.38 0.46 78.85
N SER A 621 -40.34 0.56 77.51
CA SER A 621 -40.93 1.62 76.64
C SER A 621 -40.29 3.03 76.56
N GLY A 622 -40.00 3.50 75.34
CA GLY A 622 -39.75 4.93 75.05
C GLY A 622 -38.96 5.23 73.76
N VAL A 623 -39.41 6.22 73.00
CA VAL A 623 -38.81 6.83 71.77
C VAL A 623 -38.79 8.35 72.01
N PRO A 624 -37.83 9.21 71.54
CA PRO A 624 -36.81 9.07 70.46
C PRO A 624 -35.36 9.54 70.83
N GLN A 625 -34.52 9.69 69.78
CA GLN A 625 -33.29 10.51 69.57
C GLN A 625 -33.12 11.85 70.36
N PRO A 626 -31.95 12.56 70.31
CA PRO A 626 -30.57 12.20 69.88
C PRO A 626 -29.39 12.78 70.75
N THR A 627 -28.12 12.69 70.25
CA THR A 627 -26.98 13.66 70.33
C THR A 627 -25.68 13.38 71.14
N VAL A 628 -24.60 14.02 70.65
CA VAL A 628 -23.27 14.38 71.23
C VAL A 628 -22.09 13.37 71.15
N SER A 629 -20.94 13.93 70.75
CA SER A 629 -19.60 13.34 70.49
C SER A 629 -18.67 13.35 71.73
N SER A 630 -17.60 12.55 71.73
CA SER A 630 -16.24 12.94 72.21
C SER A 630 -15.16 11.86 71.93
N ASP A 631 -13.90 12.27 71.99
CA ASP A 631 -12.70 11.56 71.51
C ASP A 631 -11.88 10.79 72.59
N VAL A 632 -11.03 9.82 72.16
CA VAL A 632 -9.57 9.61 72.48
C VAL A 632 -9.09 9.63 73.98
N PRO A 633 -8.18 8.76 74.51
CA PRO A 633 -6.91 8.27 73.90
C PRO A 633 -6.37 6.82 74.19
N GLN A 634 -5.25 6.51 73.50
CA GLN A 634 -4.00 5.72 73.78
C GLN A 634 -3.62 5.28 75.24
N PRO A 635 -2.60 4.38 75.51
CA PRO A 635 -1.23 4.36 74.89
C PRO A 635 -0.34 3.06 74.81
N GLY A 636 0.78 3.16 74.06
CA GLY A 636 2.13 2.60 74.36
C GLY A 636 2.51 1.14 73.98
N ASP A 637 3.81 0.75 73.82
CA ASP A 637 5.05 1.53 73.52
C ASP A 637 6.28 0.63 73.12
N GLY A 638 7.26 1.19 72.36
CA GLY A 638 8.69 0.79 72.25
C GLY A 638 9.17 -0.29 71.25
N VAL A 639 10.47 -0.37 70.85
CA VAL A 639 11.64 0.53 71.03
C VAL A 639 12.82 0.23 70.03
N LYS A 640 13.34 1.27 69.32
CA LYS A 640 14.72 1.61 68.81
C LYS A 640 15.66 0.64 68.01
N ALA A 641 16.70 1.10 67.28
CA ALA A 641 16.98 2.34 66.48
C ALA A 641 18.41 2.39 65.83
N SER A 642 18.55 3.14 64.71
CA SER A 642 19.70 4.03 64.31
C SER A 642 21.09 3.42 63.96
N VAL A 643 22.07 4.10 63.31
CA VAL A 643 22.34 5.56 63.08
C VAL A 643 22.93 5.86 61.67
N THR A 644 22.79 7.10 61.17
CA THR A 644 23.47 7.70 59.97
C THR A 644 24.64 8.63 60.43
N PRO A 645 24.99 9.87 59.95
CA PRO A 645 24.63 10.77 58.80
C PRO A 645 25.78 10.81 57.75
N GLU A 646 26.15 11.81 56.91
CA GLU A 646 25.75 13.18 56.42
C GLU A 646 26.58 13.44 55.10
N THR A 647 26.49 14.45 54.23
CA THR A 647 25.73 15.72 54.03
C THR A 647 25.03 15.66 52.62
N GLY A 648 24.58 16.68 51.86
CA GLY A 648 24.42 18.16 52.00
C GLY A 648 25.50 19.03 51.28
N ASP A 649 25.21 20.18 50.62
CA ASP A 649 23.92 20.73 50.14
C ASP A 649 24.06 21.98 49.19
N GLN A 650 23.03 22.28 48.36
CA GLN A 650 22.66 23.59 47.69
C GLN A 650 23.67 24.33 46.75
N THR A 651 23.34 25.24 45.79
CA THR A 651 22.10 25.94 45.34
C THR A 651 22.16 26.47 43.87
N ALA A 652 20.98 26.78 43.26
CA ALA A 652 20.64 27.89 42.33
C ALA A 652 21.19 28.07 40.87
N GLN A 653 20.35 28.67 40.01
CA GLN A 653 20.63 29.34 38.71
C GLN A 653 20.62 30.89 38.91
N PRO A 654 20.69 31.79 37.88
CA PRO A 654 20.99 31.68 36.43
C PRO A 654 22.03 32.73 35.91
N LEU A 655 22.15 32.89 34.58
CA LEU A 655 22.43 34.13 33.79
C LEU A 655 23.46 33.97 32.64
N SER A 656 23.23 34.73 31.56
CA SER A 656 24.25 35.16 30.57
C SER A 656 24.41 36.69 30.70
N PRO A 657 25.58 37.28 30.37
CA PRO A 657 25.62 38.04 29.10
C PRO A 657 27.00 38.22 28.41
N SER A 658 26.94 38.59 27.11
CA SER A 658 27.85 39.45 26.30
C SER A 658 29.37 39.60 26.60
N GLY A 659 30.21 39.47 25.56
CA GLY A 659 31.58 40.03 25.57
C GLY A 659 32.43 39.80 24.30
N ASP A 660 32.32 40.68 23.30
CA ASP A 660 33.43 41.05 22.39
C ASP A 660 34.40 41.99 23.17
N PRO A 661 35.68 42.26 22.75
CA PRO A 661 36.25 42.11 21.40
C PRO A 661 37.69 41.54 21.33
N SER A 662 38.27 41.41 20.12
CA SER A 662 39.54 42.08 19.69
C SER A 662 40.22 41.42 18.47
N ASP A 663 40.54 42.23 17.46
CA ASP A 663 41.41 41.92 16.30
C ASP A 663 42.90 42.06 16.69
N PRO A 664 43.88 41.54 15.92
CA PRO A 664 44.59 42.48 15.04
C PRO A 664 45.11 41.91 13.69
N ALA A 665 44.40 42.26 12.63
CA ALA A 665 44.84 43.08 11.50
C ALA A 665 46.13 42.71 10.72
N ALA A 666 45.95 42.33 9.44
CA ALA A 666 46.92 42.56 8.36
C ALA A 666 46.24 42.77 6.98
N THR A 667 46.18 44.02 6.52
CA THR A 667 45.84 44.48 5.14
C THR A 667 47.08 45.13 4.50
N PRO A 668 47.15 45.48 3.18
CA PRO A 668 46.08 45.71 2.18
C PRO A 668 46.33 44.97 0.84
N GLU A 669 45.82 45.28 -0.36
CA GLU A 669 44.82 46.22 -0.93
C GLU A 669 44.30 45.59 -2.26
N GLY A 670 43.30 46.19 -2.92
CA GLY A 670 43.28 46.24 -4.39
C GLY A 670 41.89 46.29 -5.03
N GLY A 671 41.06 47.28 -4.71
CA GLY A 671 39.64 47.29 -5.13
C GLY A 671 39.19 48.46 -6.01
N GLU A 672 39.15 48.30 -7.34
CA GLU A 672 38.51 49.30 -8.22
C GLU A 672 36.96 49.27 -8.14
N LYS A 673 36.37 50.33 -7.57
CA LYS A 673 34.96 50.70 -7.77
C LYS A 673 34.86 51.75 -8.89
N LEU A 674 34.26 51.38 -10.02
CA LEU A 674 33.78 52.38 -11.00
C LEU A 674 32.34 52.78 -10.73
N THR A 675 32.10 54.10 -10.75
CA THR A 675 30.81 54.74 -10.52
C THR A 675 29.94 54.80 -11.80
N GLY A 676 28.79 55.46 -11.73
CA GLY A 676 27.71 55.29 -12.71
C GLY A 676 27.92 55.97 -14.07
N GLY A 677 27.28 55.41 -15.10
CA GLY A 677 27.10 56.02 -16.41
C GLY A 677 25.91 55.39 -17.15
N ASN A 678 24.98 56.21 -17.64
CA ASN A 678 23.93 55.76 -18.55
C ASN A 678 24.49 55.67 -19.97
N ILE A 679 24.32 54.52 -20.63
CA ILE A 679 24.64 54.37 -22.07
C ILE A 679 23.47 53.67 -22.77
N THR A 680 22.77 54.42 -23.61
CA THR A 680 21.71 53.92 -24.51
C THR A 680 22.24 53.79 -25.93
N ASN A 681 22.76 52.62 -26.30
CA ASN A 681 23.10 52.33 -27.69
C ASN A 681 21.83 51.95 -28.47
N VAL A 682 21.53 52.72 -29.51
CA VAL A 682 20.46 52.45 -30.47
C VAL A 682 21.10 51.99 -31.77
N ASP A 683 20.78 50.78 -32.22
CA ASP A 683 21.17 50.29 -33.56
C ASP A 683 20.02 50.50 -34.56
N ASN A 684 20.36 50.73 -35.84
CA ASN A 684 19.46 51.05 -36.96
C ASN A 684 18.50 49.91 -37.38
N THR A 685 17.68 49.42 -36.45
CA THR A 685 16.70 48.33 -36.65
C THR A 685 15.36 48.58 -35.97
N GLY A 686 15.14 49.75 -35.36
CA GLY A 686 13.89 50.16 -34.70
C GLY A 686 13.52 49.39 -33.42
N THR A 687 14.10 48.22 -33.17
CA THR A 687 13.83 47.42 -31.97
C THR A 687 14.50 48.00 -30.73
N LYS A 688 13.72 48.31 -29.68
CA LYS A 688 14.21 48.63 -28.34
C LYS A 688 14.96 47.42 -27.74
N LYS A 689 16.27 47.35 -27.98
CA LYS A 689 17.17 46.40 -27.30
C LYS A 689 17.41 46.90 -25.87
N PHE A 690 17.01 46.10 -24.89
CA PHE A 690 17.34 46.40 -23.48
C PHE A 690 18.82 46.08 -23.21
N PRO A 691 19.48 46.81 -22.28
CA PRO A 691 20.90 46.61 -21.99
C PRO A 691 21.21 45.17 -21.58
N ALA A 692 22.45 44.73 -21.85
CA ALA A 692 22.90 43.40 -21.46
C ALA A 692 22.80 43.20 -19.94
N PRO A 693 22.43 42.00 -19.46
CA PRO A 693 22.43 41.71 -18.04
C PRO A 693 23.85 41.86 -17.46
N ILE A 694 23.97 42.35 -16.23
CA ILE A 694 25.25 42.28 -15.51
C ILE A 694 25.38 40.86 -14.98
N VAL A 695 26.47 40.16 -15.29
CA VAL A 695 26.68 38.79 -14.77
C VAL A 695 28.00 38.69 -14.03
N GLN A 696 27.89 38.51 -12.72
CA GLN A 696 28.98 38.02 -11.88
C GLN A 696 29.09 36.51 -12.05
N MET A 697 30.32 36.00 -12.08
CA MET A 697 30.61 34.60 -12.41
C MET A 697 31.69 34.11 -11.45
N GLN A 698 31.38 33.09 -10.67
CA GLN A 698 32.30 32.51 -9.68
C GLN A 698 32.46 31.01 -9.96
N LYS A 699 33.70 30.50 -10.00
CA LYS A 699 33.93 29.07 -9.82
C LYS A 699 33.60 28.74 -8.36
N LYS A 700 32.73 27.77 -8.09
CA LYS A 700 32.64 27.11 -6.78
C LYS A 700 32.98 25.63 -6.92
N LYS A 701 33.65 25.11 -5.89
CA LYS A 701 33.84 23.68 -5.61
C LYS A 701 33.02 23.39 -4.35
N GLU A 702 32.25 22.33 -4.35
CA GLU A 702 31.22 21.97 -3.37
C GLU A 702 31.07 20.44 -3.53
N GLY A 703 31.80 19.67 -2.70
CA GLY A 703 32.38 18.39 -3.15
C GLY A 703 33.33 18.58 -4.35
N SER A 704 33.66 17.53 -5.11
CA SER A 704 34.36 17.62 -6.39
C SER A 704 33.54 18.26 -7.49
N ILE A 705 32.23 18.47 -7.25
CA ILE A 705 31.35 19.09 -8.22
C ILE A 705 31.74 20.55 -8.43
N ARG A 706 32.28 20.82 -9.62
CA ARG A 706 32.68 22.17 -10.04
C ARG A 706 31.46 22.86 -10.65
N TYR A 707 30.96 23.87 -9.92
CA TYR A 707 29.86 24.71 -10.35
C TYR A 707 30.39 26.03 -10.91
N LEU A 708 29.82 26.45 -12.04
CA LEU A 708 29.89 27.84 -12.47
C LEU A 708 28.65 28.57 -11.94
N VAL A 709 28.85 29.39 -10.91
CA VAL A 709 27.78 30.18 -10.28
C VAL A 709 27.64 31.50 -11.03
N LEU A 710 26.47 31.69 -11.65
CA LEU A 710 26.12 32.84 -12.48
C LEU A 710 25.12 33.71 -11.73
N ARG A 711 25.58 34.79 -11.10
CA ARG A 711 24.69 35.79 -10.48
C ARG A 711 24.36 36.87 -11.52
N VAL A 712 23.11 36.85 -11.98
CA VAL A 712 22.57 37.69 -13.07
C VAL A 712 21.81 38.86 -12.45
N GLU A 713 22.29 40.08 -12.64
CA GLU A 713 21.76 41.31 -12.05
C GLU A 713 21.39 42.35 -13.10
N ARG A 714 20.50 43.30 -12.74
CA ARG A 714 20.04 44.42 -13.61
C ARG A 714 19.55 43.98 -15.00
N TYR A 715 18.98 42.79 -15.10
CA TYR A 715 18.47 42.22 -16.34
C TYR A 715 17.02 42.66 -16.65
N GLN A 716 16.54 42.38 -17.86
CA GLN A 716 15.13 42.58 -18.24
C GLN A 716 14.59 41.38 -19.05
N GLY A 717 13.41 40.87 -18.66
CA GLY A 717 12.74 39.73 -19.29
C GLY A 717 12.42 38.60 -18.32
N ASN A 718 11.73 37.57 -18.80
CA ASN A 718 11.26 36.42 -18.00
C ASN A 718 11.86 35.06 -18.46
N ARG A 719 12.93 35.10 -19.26
CA ARG A 719 13.70 33.93 -19.68
C ARG A 719 15.18 34.28 -19.78
N VAL A 720 16.04 33.31 -19.47
CA VAL A 720 17.51 33.43 -19.56
C VAL A 720 18.03 32.43 -20.59
N GLU A 721 18.95 32.87 -21.45
CA GLU A 721 19.69 32.00 -22.36
C GLU A 721 21.19 32.11 -22.06
N ILE A 722 21.81 30.96 -21.82
CA ILE A 722 23.21 30.82 -21.42
C ILE A 722 23.93 30.09 -22.55
N CYS A 723 24.79 30.83 -23.25
CA CYS A 723 25.63 30.28 -24.33
C CYS A 723 27.02 29.98 -23.78
N TYR A 724 27.51 28.75 -23.98
CA TYR A 724 28.87 28.36 -23.62
C TYR A 724 29.59 27.58 -24.72
N LYS A 725 30.93 27.65 -24.74
CA LYS A 725 31.78 26.75 -25.55
C LYS A 725 33.20 26.60 -25.00
N LYS A 726 33.81 25.43 -25.17
CA LYS A 726 35.26 25.22 -24.92
C LYS A 726 36.07 25.92 -26.02
N LYS A 727 37.29 26.42 -25.71
CA LYS A 727 38.18 27.11 -26.70
C LYS A 727 38.37 26.32 -28.00
N SER A 728 38.41 24.99 -27.93
CA SER A 728 38.62 24.08 -29.06
C SER A 728 37.37 23.79 -29.91
N LYS A 729 36.18 24.29 -29.56
CA LYS A 729 34.96 24.13 -30.39
C LYS A 729 34.56 25.46 -31.04
N ALA A 730 34.24 25.41 -32.33
CA ALA A 730 33.79 26.58 -33.09
C ALA A 730 32.37 27.03 -32.68
N SER A 731 31.45 26.07 -32.60
CA SER A 731 30.03 26.25 -32.27
C SER A 731 29.77 26.59 -30.79
N TRP A 732 28.59 27.14 -30.52
CA TRP A 732 28.10 27.48 -29.18
C TRP A 732 26.97 26.53 -28.76
N THR A 733 27.11 25.87 -27.61
CA THR A 733 25.99 25.19 -26.95
C THR A 733 25.11 26.23 -26.27
N ARG A 734 23.78 26.03 -26.27
CA ARG A 734 22.80 26.98 -25.73
C ARG A 734 21.88 26.28 -24.72
N LEU A 735 21.92 26.72 -23.47
CA LEU A 735 20.92 26.36 -22.46
C LEU A 735 19.86 27.46 -22.40
N SER A 736 18.57 27.11 -22.44
CA SER A 736 17.45 28.07 -22.37
C SER A 736 16.54 27.72 -21.20
N LEU A 737 16.40 28.62 -20.23
CA LEU A 737 15.63 28.38 -19.01
C LEU A 737 14.38 29.29 -18.94
N LYS A 738 13.23 28.68 -18.62
CA LYS A 738 11.90 29.31 -18.45
C LYS A 738 11.63 29.47 -16.95
N TYR A 739 11.50 30.70 -16.44
CA TYR A 739 11.18 30.95 -15.04
C TYR A 739 10.09 32.02 -14.89
N ASN A 740 8.95 31.64 -14.31
CA ASN A 740 7.82 32.53 -14.09
C ASN A 740 8.08 33.63 -13.03
N ARG A 741 9.16 33.50 -12.23
CA ARG A 741 9.49 34.37 -11.09
C ARG A 741 10.78 35.20 -11.24
N LEU A 742 11.27 35.43 -12.47
CA LEU A 742 12.33 36.42 -12.78
C LEU A 742 11.86 37.88 -12.60
N LYS A 743 11.30 38.19 -11.43
CA LYS A 743 10.81 39.51 -10.98
C LYS A 743 11.83 40.24 -10.10
N LYS A 744 12.80 39.53 -9.51
CA LYS A 744 13.85 40.11 -8.66
C LYS A 744 14.99 40.65 -9.54
N LYS A 745 15.53 41.84 -9.24
CA LYS A 745 16.65 42.45 -10.01
C LYS A 745 18.00 41.69 -9.92
N LYS A 746 18.03 40.53 -9.25
CA LYS A 746 19.16 39.62 -9.06
C LYS A 746 18.63 38.19 -9.06
N GLU A 747 19.26 37.30 -9.81
CA GLU A 747 19.01 35.85 -9.82
C GLU A 747 20.35 35.09 -9.77
N THR A 748 20.36 33.82 -9.34
CA THR A 748 21.60 33.01 -9.31
C THR A 748 21.36 31.62 -9.90
N PHE A 749 22.19 31.20 -10.86
CA PHE A 749 22.16 29.88 -11.48
C PHE A 749 23.45 29.11 -11.15
N LYS A 750 23.36 27.85 -10.72
CA LYS A 750 24.50 26.91 -10.71
C LYS A 750 24.54 26.15 -12.05
N ILE A 751 25.70 25.94 -12.64
CA ILE A 751 25.90 25.02 -13.78
C ILE A 751 27.04 24.05 -13.45
N ARG A 752 26.74 22.75 -13.32
CA ARG A 752 27.74 21.65 -13.17
C ARG A 752 28.57 21.54 -14.46
N TYR A 753 29.90 21.39 -14.35
CA TYR A 753 30.75 21.11 -15.50
C TYR A 753 31.85 20.07 -15.18
N LEU A 754 31.92 19.02 -16.01
CA LEU A 754 32.80 17.86 -15.83
C LEU A 754 34.25 18.08 -16.32
N SER A 755 34.62 19.30 -16.73
CA SER A 755 35.86 19.56 -17.49
C SER A 755 36.88 20.35 -16.67
N THR A 756 37.87 19.67 -16.10
CA THR A 756 38.95 20.27 -15.28
C THR A 756 40.09 20.93 -16.07
N LYS A 757 40.14 20.73 -17.40
CA LYS A 757 41.21 21.24 -18.28
C LYS A 757 40.65 22.15 -19.38
N GLY A 758 41.42 23.19 -19.73
CA GLY A 758 41.14 24.12 -20.84
C GLY A 758 40.59 25.50 -20.43
N SER A 759 39.79 26.10 -21.31
CA SER A 759 39.06 27.35 -21.02
C SER A 759 37.66 27.31 -21.63
N LEU A 760 36.68 27.76 -20.85
CA LEU A 760 35.29 27.93 -21.26
C LEU A 760 35.04 29.42 -21.58
N TYR A 761 34.39 29.69 -22.71
CA TYR A 761 33.84 31.00 -23.00
C TYR A 761 32.34 30.95 -22.74
N VAL A 762 31.82 31.93 -22.00
CA VAL A 762 30.39 32.02 -21.64
C VAL A 762 29.88 33.42 -21.90
N ARG A 763 28.63 33.52 -22.35
CA ARG A 763 27.86 34.76 -22.43
C ARG A 763 26.40 34.48 -22.11
N VAL A 764 25.73 35.42 -21.45
CA VAL A 764 24.32 35.31 -21.06
C VAL A 764 23.52 36.42 -21.73
N ARG A 765 22.26 36.14 -22.10
CA ARG A 765 21.27 37.17 -22.43
C ARG A 765 19.94 36.84 -21.76
N THR A 766 19.11 37.86 -21.55
CA THR A 766 17.72 37.67 -21.12
C THR A 766 16.75 38.04 -22.23
N TRP A 767 15.53 37.52 -22.18
CA TRP A 767 14.50 37.87 -23.15
C TRP A 767 13.09 37.82 -22.56
N LYS A 768 12.16 38.51 -23.23
CA LYS A 768 10.72 38.50 -22.94
C LYS A 768 9.96 38.09 -24.20
N LYS A 769 8.93 37.24 -24.07
CA LYS A 769 7.91 37.07 -25.13
C LYS A 769 6.88 38.20 -24.96
N SER A 770 6.56 38.94 -26.02
CA SER A 770 5.61 40.07 -25.98
C SER A 770 4.93 40.17 -27.34
N GLY A 771 3.60 40.08 -27.40
CA GLY A 771 2.84 40.07 -28.67
C GLY A 771 3.34 39.00 -29.65
N GLY A 772 3.47 37.75 -29.18
CA GLY A 772 4.04 36.62 -29.94
C GLY A 772 5.58 36.66 -30.12
N LYS A 773 6.15 37.84 -30.40
CA LYS A 773 7.57 38.05 -30.75
C LYS A 773 8.50 37.95 -29.52
N LYS A 774 9.77 37.60 -29.76
CA LYS A 774 10.82 37.50 -28.72
C LYS A 774 11.67 38.76 -28.72
N MET A 775 11.64 39.55 -27.65
CA MET A 775 12.53 40.70 -27.46
C MET A 775 13.71 40.29 -26.59
N TYR A 776 14.91 40.33 -27.16
CA TYR A 776 16.17 39.94 -26.51
C TYR A 776 16.94 41.16 -25.99
N SER A 777 17.63 41.00 -24.85
CA SER A 777 18.73 41.89 -24.46
C SER A 777 19.93 41.68 -25.40
N ALA A 778 20.89 42.61 -25.37
CA ALA A 778 22.25 42.29 -25.78
C ALA A 778 22.80 41.12 -24.93
N TYR A 779 23.74 40.33 -25.48
CA TYR A 779 24.54 39.40 -24.69
C TYR A 779 25.52 40.19 -23.79
N THR A 780 25.89 39.60 -22.65
CA THR A 780 27.06 40.07 -21.90
C THR A 780 28.31 40.09 -22.77
N LYS A 781 29.29 40.96 -22.42
CA LYS A 781 30.67 40.77 -22.88
C LYS A 781 31.09 39.31 -22.59
N GLN A 782 31.72 38.67 -23.57
CA GLN A 782 32.14 37.26 -23.47
C GLN A 782 33.18 37.12 -22.36
N LYS A 783 32.87 36.34 -21.32
CA LYS A 783 33.82 36.03 -20.25
C LYS A 783 34.53 34.71 -20.55
N ARG A 784 35.86 34.73 -20.49
CA ARG A 784 36.73 33.55 -20.51
C ARG A 784 36.93 33.08 -19.07
N ILE A 785 36.71 31.81 -18.81
CA ILE A 785 36.98 31.14 -17.55
C ILE A 785 38.07 30.11 -17.80
N SER A 786 39.19 30.20 -17.07
CA SER A 786 40.16 29.12 -17.01
C SER A 786 39.55 27.96 -16.21
N LEU A 787 39.63 26.74 -16.76
CA LEU A 787 39.05 25.54 -16.12
C LEU A 787 40.06 24.76 -15.28
N LYS A 788 41.37 25.03 -15.44
CA LYS A 788 42.38 24.69 -14.43
C LYS A 788 41.93 25.23 -13.07
N GLU A 789 42.34 24.58 -11.98
CA GLU A 789 42.15 25.07 -10.60
C GLU A 789 42.46 26.57 -10.48
#